data_AF-A0A6G1G718-F1
#
_entry.id   AF-A0A6G1G718-F1
#
_cell.length_a   1.000
_cell.length_b   1.000
_cell.length_c   1.000
_cell.angle_alpha   90.00
_cell.angle_beta   90.00
_cell.angle_gamma   90.00
#
_symmetry.space_group_name_H-M   'P 1'
#
loop_
_entity.id
_entity.type
_entity.pdbx_description
1 polymer ?
#
loop_
_entity_poly.entity_id
_entity_poly.type
_entity_poly.pdbx_seq_one_letter_code
_entity_poly.pdbx_strand_id
1 'polypeptide(L)'
;MASDDRHNMSPQRGVSPNPDPALDYANEHIHQHLHHDPRAVSKDENVMYTTGTTVDKSAIPDPSPLEHDLHKRHPIERTLGEKAAAEKNGGVAYDAEKGEYEGQEPASETEEERKKSLFALYYAKYRFVAHIAVFVVFTGWWIAGLVLHRKDKNWLIPFLLWLAISLRLLFFYIPSTIISKPMHLIWNNTGVRFADLIPKKFQIPLGALLVIAVILVGSFASEETEDNTRENRAVSLFGLVVIIFGLWLTSRNRKAIKWHTVIVGMLMQFIIALFVLRTQAGYDIFDFISTLARELLGFAEKGVEFLTDDTVPPLHWFISGVLPAIIFFVSIVQVLYYLGILQWFIGKFAVFFFWSMRVSGAEAVVAAASPFIGQGESAMLVKPFVAHMTVAEIHQIMTSGFATIAGSVLVAYISMGVSPQALISSCVMSIPASLATSKLRYPEEEESLTAGRVVIPDDDEHKAANVLHSFANGAWLGLKIAGMILCTILCIIALIGLIDGLLTWWGRYLSIHDPDLTLELILGYLCYPVAFLMGVPRGDLLRVGELVGVKIVANEFVAYARLVDPEKYPQYAAMAVRSKLIATYALCGFGNIGSLGIQIGVLSQISPSRSGDVSRVAVSSLITGVLSTLSSATIAGLLITDQGKFISV
;
A
#
# COMPACT_ATOMS: atom_id res chain seq x y z
N MET A 1 -3.89 -66.76 52.81
CA MET A 1 -4.40 -67.49 51.63
C MET A 1 -5.86 -67.10 51.47
N ALA A 2 -6.31 -66.23 50.58
CA ALA A 2 -5.68 -65.50 49.47
C ALA A 2 -5.87 -63.99 49.67
N SER A 3 -4.90 -63.20 49.18
CA SER A 3 -4.92 -61.74 49.08
C SER A 3 -5.62 -61.32 47.79
N ASP A 4 -6.64 -60.48 47.88
CA ASP A 4 -7.23 -59.80 46.72
C ASP A 4 -7.14 -58.29 46.96
N ASP A 5 -6.06 -57.71 46.44
CA ASP A 5 -5.74 -56.29 46.54
C ASP A 5 -6.35 -55.50 45.38
N ARG A 6 -6.88 -54.33 45.73
CA ARG A 6 -7.62 -53.39 44.91
C ARG A 6 -6.67 -52.62 43.99
N HIS A 7 -7.05 -52.39 42.73
CA HIS A 7 -6.47 -51.34 41.90
C HIS A 7 -7.57 -50.40 41.38
N ASN A 8 -7.89 -49.38 42.18
CA ASN A 8 -8.62 -48.17 41.78
C ASN A 8 -8.10 -47.01 42.64
N MET A 9 -7.10 -46.26 42.16
CA MET A 9 -6.74 -44.94 42.69
C MET A 9 -6.08 -44.10 41.59
N SER A 10 -6.71 -42.98 41.23
CA SER A 10 -6.01 -41.84 40.65
C SER A 10 -5.05 -41.22 41.70
N PRO A 11 -3.96 -40.54 41.31
CA PRO A 11 -2.81 -40.30 42.19
C PRO A 11 -2.94 -39.10 43.14
N GLN A 12 -4.12 -38.47 43.26
CA GLN A 12 -4.32 -37.33 44.17
C GLN A 12 -5.14 -37.75 45.40
N ARG A 13 -4.48 -37.77 46.56
CA ARG A 13 -5.09 -38.18 47.84
C ARG A 13 -6.06 -37.09 48.31
N GLY A 14 -7.36 -37.36 48.29
CA GLY A 14 -8.40 -36.50 48.88
C GLY A 14 -9.38 -35.82 47.91
N VAL A 15 -9.38 -36.17 46.62
CA VAL A 15 -10.32 -35.61 45.63
C VAL A 15 -11.48 -36.59 45.39
N SER A 16 -12.72 -36.12 45.50
CA SER A 16 -13.92 -36.92 45.17
C SER A 16 -14.05 -37.09 43.65
N PRO A 17 -14.41 -38.28 43.12
CA PRO A 17 -14.66 -38.48 41.70
C PRO A 17 -15.76 -37.57 41.15
N ASN A 18 -15.61 -37.09 39.91
CA ASN A 18 -16.59 -36.26 39.21
C ASN A 18 -17.76 -37.15 38.72
N PRO A 19 -19.03 -36.79 38.97
CA PRO A 19 -20.19 -37.61 38.59
C PRO A 19 -20.48 -37.65 37.08
N ASP A 20 -19.77 -36.89 36.24
CA ASP A 20 -19.95 -36.91 34.79
C ASP A 20 -19.32 -38.18 34.15
N PRO A 21 -20.11 -39.09 33.56
CA PRO A 21 -19.61 -40.33 32.96
C PRO A 21 -18.67 -40.13 31.78
N ALA A 22 -18.73 -38.96 31.12
CA ALA A 22 -17.85 -38.63 30.00
C ALA A 22 -16.41 -38.26 30.45
N LEU A 23 -16.23 -37.96 31.74
CA LEU A 23 -14.95 -37.63 32.36
C LEU A 23 -14.41 -38.78 33.22
N ASP A 24 -15.05 -39.95 33.15
CA ASP A 24 -14.56 -41.19 33.74
C ASP A 24 -13.44 -41.75 32.85
N TYR A 25 -12.25 -41.94 33.44
CA TYR A 25 -11.07 -42.45 32.73
C TYR A 25 -11.32 -43.81 32.06
N ALA A 26 -12.26 -44.60 32.58
CA ALA A 26 -12.66 -45.88 31.99
C ALA A 26 -13.30 -45.72 30.59
N ASN A 27 -13.78 -44.52 30.26
CA ASN A 27 -14.43 -44.18 29.00
C ASN A 27 -13.55 -43.33 28.07
N GLU A 28 -12.26 -43.14 28.37
CA GLU A 28 -11.33 -42.52 27.43
C GLU A 28 -11.11 -43.44 26.21
N HIS A 29 -11.58 -43.00 25.05
CA HIS A 29 -11.42 -43.74 23.80
C HIS A 29 -9.95 -43.70 23.32
N ILE A 30 -9.32 -44.88 23.29
CA ILE A 30 -7.98 -45.08 22.70
C ILE A 30 -8.10 -44.98 21.17
N HIS A 31 -7.66 -43.87 20.59
CA HIS A 31 -7.53 -43.74 19.15
C HIS A 31 -6.15 -44.23 18.69
N GLN A 32 -6.14 -45.15 17.72
CA GLN A 32 -4.91 -45.65 17.11
C GLN A 32 -4.42 -44.63 16.07
N HIS A 33 -3.28 -43.99 16.33
CA HIS A 33 -2.68 -43.04 15.39
C HIS A 33 -2.10 -43.77 14.16
N LEU A 34 -2.47 -43.29 12.96
CA LEU A 34 -2.27 -43.93 11.65
C LEU A 34 -0.80 -44.00 11.15
N HIS A 35 0.19 -43.63 11.96
CA HIS A 35 1.58 -43.44 11.53
C HIS A 35 2.63 -44.26 12.29
N HIS A 36 2.25 -45.37 12.93
CA HIS A 36 3.23 -46.32 13.49
C HIS A 36 3.08 -47.70 12.85
N ASP A 37 4.16 -48.14 12.18
CA ASP A 37 4.33 -49.47 11.62
C ASP A 37 4.45 -50.51 12.78
N PRO A 38 3.78 -51.68 12.71
CA PRO A 38 3.80 -52.71 13.75
C PRO A 38 5.18 -53.32 14.04
N ARG A 39 6.24 -52.97 13.29
CA ARG A 39 7.60 -53.50 13.49
C ARG A 39 8.52 -52.62 14.33
N ALA A 40 8.07 -51.47 14.83
CA ALA A 40 8.86 -50.60 15.70
C ALA A 40 8.75 -51.00 17.19
N VAL A 41 9.12 -52.23 17.52
CA VAL A 41 9.35 -52.65 18.92
C VAL A 41 10.83 -53.01 19.05
N SER A 42 11.66 -52.04 19.45
CA SER A 42 12.97 -52.34 20.03
C SER A 42 12.87 -52.23 21.55
N LYS A 43 13.02 -53.36 22.22
CA LYS A 43 13.46 -53.41 23.63
C LYS A 43 14.83 -52.75 23.70
N ASP A 44 14.92 -51.63 24.37
CA ASP A 44 15.97 -51.34 25.35
C ASP A 44 15.72 -49.96 25.96
N GLU A 45 15.55 -49.96 27.28
CA GLU A 45 15.52 -48.77 28.13
C GLU A 45 16.91 -48.14 28.14
N ASN A 46 17.05 -46.93 27.59
CA ASN A 46 18.10 -46.02 28.00
C ASN A 46 17.66 -44.56 27.83
N VAL A 47 17.40 -43.94 28.98
CA VAL A 47 17.18 -42.51 29.15
C VAL A 47 18.50 -41.79 28.87
N MET A 48 18.57 -41.00 27.79
CA MET A 48 19.69 -40.09 27.53
C MET A 48 19.24 -38.64 27.68
N TYR A 49 19.78 -37.97 28.71
CA TYR A 49 19.73 -36.52 28.87
C TYR A 49 20.71 -35.86 27.89
N THR A 50 20.31 -34.78 27.22
CA THR A 50 21.23 -33.97 26.41
C THR A 50 21.90 -32.89 27.27
N THR A 51 23.19 -33.05 27.57
CA THR A 51 24.09 -31.99 28.03
C THR A 51 24.73 -31.27 26.84
N GLY A 52 24.94 -29.96 26.95
CA GLY A 52 25.16 -29.07 25.80
C GLY A 52 26.58 -28.95 25.20
N THR A 53 26.59 -28.16 24.12
CA THR A 53 27.62 -27.27 23.54
C THR A 53 28.89 -27.80 22.84
N THR A 54 29.06 -27.26 21.62
CA THR A 54 30.29 -26.90 20.87
C THR A 54 30.93 -27.89 19.88
N VAL A 55 30.95 -27.42 18.62
CA VAL A 55 31.87 -27.69 17.49
C VAL A 55 31.99 -29.13 17.02
N ASP A 56 31.29 -29.48 15.92
CA ASP A 56 31.87 -30.34 14.90
C ASP A 56 31.30 -30.11 13.49
N LYS A 57 32.16 -30.31 12.48
CA LYS A 57 31.94 -30.01 11.06
C LYS A 57 30.84 -30.89 10.46
N SER A 58 29.96 -30.28 9.66
CA SER A 58 28.96 -30.99 8.87
C SER A 58 29.61 -31.98 7.90
N ALA A 59 29.28 -33.26 8.07
CA ALA A 59 29.59 -34.35 7.16
C ALA A 59 28.71 -34.27 5.89
N ILE A 60 28.99 -33.28 5.04
CA ILE A 60 28.44 -33.21 3.68
C ILE A 60 29.61 -33.50 2.73
N PRO A 61 29.57 -34.56 1.91
CA PRO A 61 30.59 -34.76 0.87
C PRO A 61 30.40 -33.70 -0.23
N ASP A 62 31.50 -33.11 -0.69
CA ASP A 62 31.47 -32.22 -1.85
C ASP A 62 31.06 -32.99 -3.12
N PRO A 63 30.17 -32.43 -3.98
CA PRO A 63 29.76 -33.09 -5.21
C PRO A 63 30.89 -33.13 -6.25
N SER A 64 31.08 -34.29 -6.87
CA SER A 64 32.14 -34.52 -7.88
C SER A 64 31.73 -34.03 -9.29
N PRO A 65 32.68 -33.73 -10.20
CA PRO A 65 32.42 -33.02 -11.46
C PRO A 65 31.81 -33.85 -12.60
N LEU A 66 31.29 -35.06 -12.34
CA LEU A 66 30.97 -36.06 -13.38
C LEU A 66 29.48 -36.43 -13.52
N GLU A 67 28.56 -35.78 -12.81
CA GLU A 67 27.12 -36.09 -12.89
C GLU A 67 26.32 -35.17 -13.85
N HIS A 68 26.90 -34.77 -14.99
CA HIS A 68 26.25 -33.81 -15.89
C HIS A 68 25.51 -34.41 -17.11
N ASP A 69 25.40 -35.74 -17.25
CA ASP A 69 25.01 -36.37 -18.54
C ASP A 69 23.84 -37.38 -18.53
N LEU A 70 22.95 -37.36 -17.54
CA LEU A 70 21.79 -38.27 -17.48
C LEU A 70 20.43 -37.57 -17.67
N HIS A 71 20.26 -36.75 -18.72
CA HIS A 71 18.92 -36.40 -19.21
C HIS A 71 18.84 -36.41 -20.74
N LYS A 72 18.79 -37.62 -21.32
CA LYS A 72 18.19 -37.86 -22.63
C LYS A 72 17.34 -39.12 -22.58
N ARG A 73 16.01 -39.00 -22.63
CA ARG A 73 15.09 -39.98 -23.27
C ARG A 73 13.64 -39.47 -23.39
N HIS A 74 13.20 -39.48 -24.66
CA HIS A 74 11.89 -39.70 -25.29
C HIS A 74 10.55 -39.07 -24.80
N PRO A 75 9.68 -38.64 -25.76
CA PRO A 75 8.37 -38.08 -25.49
C PRO A 75 7.29 -39.17 -25.39
N ILE A 76 6.38 -39.06 -24.42
CA ILE A 76 5.13 -39.84 -24.36
C ILE A 76 3.96 -38.91 -24.64
N GLU A 77 3.05 -39.39 -25.48
CA GLU A 77 1.91 -38.70 -26.04
C GLU A 77 0.90 -38.17 -25.01
N ARG A 78 0.24 -37.09 -25.44
CA ARG A 78 -0.81 -36.31 -24.78
C ARG A 78 -2.02 -37.14 -24.36
N THR A 79 -2.50 -36.86 -23.16
CA THR A 79 -3.94 -36.71 -22.85
C THR A 79 -4.20 -35.27 -22.41
N LEU A 80 -4.67 -34.48 -23.37
CA LEU A 80 -5.19 -33.12 -23.19
C LEU A 80 -6.62 -33.21 -22.65
N GLY A 81 -6.89 -32.61 -21.48
CA GLY A 81 -8.24 -32.54 -20.96
C GLY A 81 -8.44 -31.57 -19.80
N GLU A 82 -7.69 -31.69 -18.70
CA GLU A 82 -8.18 -31.14 -17.43
C GLU A 82 -7.22 -30.23 -16.65
N LYS A 83 -6.04 -29.91 -17.17
CA LYS A 83 -5.05 -29.07 -16.44
C LYS A 83 -5.01 -27.59 -16.84
N ALA A 84 -5.99 -27.08 -17.57
CA ALA A 84 -6.03 -25.67 -18.00
C ALA A 84 -6.80 -24.72 -17.05
N ALA A 85 -7.41 -25.24 -15.98
CA ALA A 85 -8.25 -24.43 -15.08
C ALA A 85 -7.50 -23.89 -13.84
N ALA A 86 -6.34 -24.45 -13.49
CA ALA A 86 -5.63 -24.11 -12.25
C ALA A 86 -4.52 -23.06 -12.40
N GLU A 87 -4.29 -22.52 -13.61
CA GLU A 87 -3.15 -21.63 -13.90
C GLU A 87 -3.57 -20.18 -14.20
N LYS A 88 -4.71 -19.73 -13.63
CA LYS A 88 -5.29 -18.41 -13.95
C LYS A 88 -5.51 -17.47 -12.77
N ASN A 89 -4.78 -17.66 -11.68
CA ASN A 89 -4.63 -16.66 -10.62
C ASN A 89 -3.18 -16.20 -10.51
N GLY A 90 -2.90 -15.01 -11.04
CA GLY A 90 -1.93 -14.03 -10.51
C GLY A 90 -0.43 -14.34 -10.40
N GLY A 91 0.02 -15.60 -10.30
CA GLY A 91 1.41 -15.95 -10.09
C GLY A 91 2.17 -16.18 -11.39
N VAL A 92 3.18 -15.36 -11.68
CA VAL A 92 4.21 -15.73 -12.65
C VAL A 92 5.24 -16.57 -11.90
N ALA A 93 5.20 -17.88 -12.06
CA ALA A 93 6.24 -18.80 -11.58
C ALA A 93 6.81 -19.59 -12.76
N TYR A 94 8.14 -19.64 -12.85
CA TYR A 94 8.87 -20.64 -13.61
C TYR A 94 8.97 -21.93 -12.78
N ASP A 95 9.08 -23.04 -13.51
CA ASP A 95 8.98 -24.44 -13.09
C ASP A 95 9.52 -24.79 -11.70
N ALA A 96 8.69 -25.51 -10.94
CA ALA A 96 9.10 -26.33 -9.81
C ALA A 96 8.36 -27.68 -9.89
N GLU A 97 9.14 -28.76 -9.93
CA GLU A 97 8.69 -30.16 -9.95
C GLU A 97 7.71 -30.46 -8.81
N LYS A 98 6.58 -31.09 -9.15
CA LYS A 98 5.62 -31.62 -8.18
C LYS A 98 5.99 -33.07 -7.84
N GLY A 99 6.29 -33.31 -6.56
CA GLY A 99 6.19 -34.65 -5.98
C GLY A 99 4.72 -35.09 -5.93
N GLU A 100 4.50 -36.37 -6.26
CA GLU A 100 3.20 -37.04 -6.26
C GLU A 100 2.67 -37.23 -4.84
N TYR A 101 1.39 -36.92 -4.62
CA TYR A 101 0.61 -37.43 -3.49
C TYR A 101 -0.58 -38.20 -4.07
N GLU A 102 -0.67 -39.48 -3.71
CA GLU A 102 -1.77 -40.39 -4.05
C GLU A 102 -3.09 -39.92 -3.43
N GLY A 103 -4.16 -40.13 -4.21
CA GLY A 103 -5.48 -39.53 -4.00
C GLY A 103 -6.26 -40.07 -2.81
N GLN A 104 -7.07 -39.18 -2.24
CA GLN A 104 -8.19 -39.48 -1.38
C GLN A 104 -9.47 -39.24 -2.18
N GLU A 105 -10.37 -40.22 -2.24
CA GLU A 105 -11.62 -40.19 -3.00
C GLU A 105 -12.52 -39.00 -2.62
N PRO A 106 -13.21 -38.33 -3.58
CA PRO A 106 -14.04 -37.19 -3.26
C PRO A 106 -15.37 -37.64 -2.64
N ALA A 107 -15.66 -37.11 -1.46
CA ALA A 107 -16.98 -37.18 -0.84
C ALA A 107 -18.03 -36.43 -1.69
N SER A 108 -19.27 -36.90 -1.62
CA SER A 108 -20.43 -36.53 -2.43
C SER A 108 -20.61 -35.02 -2.68
N GLU A 109 -20.41 -34.59 -3.94
CA GLU A 109 -20.72 -33.23 -4.41
C GLU A 109 -22.22 -32.93 -4.25
N THR A 110 -22.54 -31.77 -3.66
CA THR A 110 -23.92 -31.31 -3.54
C THR A 110 -24.46 -30.77 -4.88
N GLU A 111 -25.77 -30.88 -5.12
CA GLU A 111 -26.40 -30.50 -6.40
C GLU A 111 -26.16 -29.02 -6.80
N GLU A 112 -25.90 -28.15 -5.82
CA GLU A 112 -25.48 -26.76 -5.99
C GLU A 112 -24.04 -26.61 -6.54
N GLU A 113 -23.10 -27.44 -6.08
CA GLU A 113 -21.72 -27.48 -6.60
C GLU A 113 -21.71 -27.97 -8.05
N ARG A 114 -22.58 -28.92 -8.39
CA ARG A 114 -22.76 -29.41 -9.76
C ARG A 114 -23.31 -28.33 -10.70
N LYS A 115 -24.24 -27.49 -10.25
CA LYS A 115 -24.75 -26.33 -11.04
C LYS A 115 -23.70 -25.23 -11.21
N LYS A 116 -22.93 -24.92 -10.16
CA LYS A 116 -21.79 -23.98 -10.25
C LYS A 116 -20.70 -24.50 -11.20
N SER A 117 -20.42 -25.81 -11.17
CA SER A 117 -19.51 -26.49 -12.10
C SER A 117 -19.99 -26.40 -13.55
N LEU A 118 -21.28 -26.65 -13.82
CA LEU A 118 -21.83 -26.53 -15.18
C LEU A 118 -21.84 -25.10 -15.71
N PHE A 119 -22.20 -24.09 -14.90
CA PHE A 119 -22.13 -22.68 -15.30
C PHE A 119 -20.68 -22.22 -15.49
N ALA A 120 -19.76 -22.65 -14.61
CA ALA A 120 -18.34 -22.38 -14.75
C ALA A 120 -17.75 -23.04 -16.01
N LEU A 121 -18.18 -24.25 -16.36
CA LEU A 121 -17.82 -24.95 -17.60
C LEU A 121 -18.39 -24.26 -18.85
N TYR A 122 -19.65 -23.82 -18.78
CA TYR A 122 -20.28 -23.06 -19.87
C TYR A 122 -19.60 -21.70 -20.06
N TYR A 123 -19.35 -20.97 -18.97
CA TYR A 123 -18.59 -19.72 -18.98
C TYR A 123 -17.16 -19.95 -19.48
N ALA A 124 -16.47 -21.02 -19.07
CA ALA A 124 -15.14 -21.35 -19.56
C ALA A 124 -15.10 -21.62 -21.07
N LYS A 125 -16.17 -22.23 -21.61
CA LYS A 125 -16.32 -22.51 -23.05
C LYS A 125 -16.65 -21.26 -23.87
N TYR A 126 -17.50 -20.36 -23.35
CA TYR A 126 -17.94 -19.15 -24.05
C TYR A 126 -17.23 -17.85 -23.61
N ARG A 127 -16.26 -17.91 -22.68
CA ARG A 127 -15.50 -16.74 -22.19
C ARG A 127 -14.91 -15.93 -23.33
N PHE A 128 -14.44 -16.60 -24.37
CA PHE A 128 -13.84 -15.94 -25.53
C PHE A 128 -14.86 -15.10 -26.31
N VAL A 129 -16.04 -15.66 -26.56
CA VAL A 129 -17.13 -14.96 -27.22
C VAL A 129 -17.62 -13.80 -26.35
N ALA A 130 -17.75 -14.00 -25.03
CA ALA A 130 -18.15 -12.95 -24.09
C ALA A 130 -17.13 -11.79 -24.08
N HIS A 131 -15.84 -12.08 -23.99
CA HIS A 131 -14.79 -11.06 -24.03
C HIS A 131 -14.77 -10.29 -25.36
N ILE A 132 -14.97 -10.96 -26.50
CA ILE A 132 -15.08 -10.28 -27.80
C ILE A 132 -16.32 -9.40 -27.86
N ALA A 133 -17.48 -9.89 -27.39
CA ALA A 133 -18.70 -9.11 -27.38
C ALA A 133 -18.53 -7.82 -26.56
N VAL A 134 -17.94 -7.92 -25.36
CA VAL A 134 -17.59 -6.76 -24.53
C VAL A 134 -16.64 -5.82 -25.28
N PHE A 135 -15.58 -6.34 -25.90
CA PHE A 135 -14.64 -5.52 -26.67
C PHE A 135 -15.33 -4.76 -27.82
N VAL A 136 -16.19 -5.43 -28.60
CA VAL A 136 -16.91 -4.82 -29.72
C VAL A 136 -17.87 -3.73 -29.23
N VAL A 137 -18.62 -3.99 -28.16
CA VAL A 137 -19.55 -3.00 -27.58
C VAL A 137 -18.81 -1.76 -27.11
N PHE A 138 -17.74 -1.92 -26.32
CA PHE A 138 -16.96 -0.79 -25.82
C PHE A 138 -16.22 -0.06 -26.95
N THR A 139 -15.76 -0.77 -27.98
CA THR A 139 -15.13 -0.14 -29.15
C THR A 139 -16.14 0.66 -29.96
N GLY A 140 -17.35 0.13 -30.17
CA GLY A 140 -18.43 0.87 -30.82
C GLY A 140 -18.85 2.12 -30.04
N TRP A 141 -18.95 2.02 -28.72
CA TRP A 141 -19.22 3.16 -27.83
C TRP A 141 -18.12 4.21 -27.88
N TRP A 142 -16.85 3.80 -27.86
CA TRP A 142 -15.71 4.71 -27.99
C TRP A 142 -15.68 5.44 -29.34
N ILE A 143 -15.91 4.72 -30.45
CA ILE A 143 -15.98 5.31 -31.80
C ILE A 143 -17.14 6.32 -31.87
N ALA A 144 -18.30 5.99 -31.33
CA ALA A 144 -19.42 6.92 -31.26
C ALA A 144 -19.06 8.18 -30.44
N GLY A 145 -18.36 8.01 -29.31
CA GLY A 145 -17.82 9.11 -28.51
C GLY A 145 -16.87 10.01 -29.30
N LEU A 146 -15.92 9.43 -30.04
CA LEU A 146 -14.99 10.19 -30.89
C LEU A 146 -15.69 10.98 -32.00
N VAL A 147 -16.76 10.42 -32.58
CA VAL A 147 -17.52 11.08 -33.66
C VAL A 147 -18.37 12.22 -33.09
N LEU A 148 -19.06 11.99 -31.98
CA LEU A 148 -19.96 12.96 -31.35
C LEU A 148 -19.20 14.10 -30.66
N HIS A 149 -18.09 13.80 -30.00
CA HIS A 149 -17.30 14.74 -29.20
C HIS A 149 -15.97 15.08 -29.87
N ARG A 150 -15.94 15.15 -31.21
CA ARG A 150 -14.70 15.38 -31.97
C ARG A 150 -14.06 16.73 -31.67
N LYS A 151 -14.86 17.75 -31.36
CA LYS A 151 -14.41 19.15 -31.18
C LYS A 151 -14.14 19.50 -29.72
N ASP A 152 -14.71 18.73 -28.80
CA ASP A 152 -14.65 18.98 -27.38
C ASP A 152 -13.69 17.92 -26.86
N LYS A 153 -12.56 18.26 -26.26
CA LYS A 153 -11.48 17.33 -25.86
C LYS A 153 -11.91 16.19 -24.89
N ASN A 154 -13.20 16.07 -24.63
CA ASN A 154 -13.91 15.06 -23.88
C ASN A 154 -13.89 13.64 -24.50
N TRP A 155 -13.15 13.40 -25.58
CA TRP A 155 -12.91 12.05 -26.11
C TRP A 155 -11.81 11.30 -25.34
N LEU A 156 -10.92 12.03 -24.64
CA LEU A 156 -9.79 11.45 -23.92
C LEU A 156 -10.26 10.45 -22.84
N ILE A 157 -11.35 10.79 -22.17
CA ILE A 157 -11.94 10.02 -21.08
C ILE A 157 -12.52 8.67 -21.57
N PRO A 158 -13.47 8.65 -22.55
CA PRO A 158 -13.93 7.39 -23.15
C PRO A 158 -12.80 6.57 -23.75
N PHE A 159 -11.78 7.21 -24.32
CA PHE A 159 -10.59 6.53 -24.83
C PHE A 159 -9.82 5.80 -23.74
N LEU A 160 -9.58 6.42 -22.59
CA LEU A 160 -8.86 5.80 -21.48
C LEU A 160 -9.65 4.65 -20.85
N LEU A 161 -10.97 4.78 -20.72
CA LEU A 161 -11.83 3.70 -20.24
C LEU A 161 -11.83 2.52 -21.22
N TRP A 162 -12.02 2.80 -22.51
CA TRP A 162 -11.90 1.80 -23.58
C TRP A 162 -10.52 1.14 -23.57
N LEU A 163 -9.45 1.92 -23.42
CA LEU A 163 -8.07 1.42 -23.36
C LEU A 163 -7.88 0.50 -22.16
N ALA A 164 -8.35 0.88 -20.97
CA ALA A 164 -8.25 0.06 -19.77
C ALA A 164 -8.97 -1.29 -19.92
N ILE A 165 -10.21 -1.27 -20.45
CA ILE A 165 -10.99 -2.48 -20.71
C ILE A 165 -10.32 -3.34 -21.78
N SER A 166 -9.89 -2.73 -22.88
CA SER A 166 -9.22 -3.41 -23.99
C SER A 166 -7.91 -4.04 -23.56
N LEU A 167 -7.09 -3.31 -22.80
CA LEU A 167 -5.85 -3.84 -22.22
C LEU A 167 -6.17 -5.01 -21.30
N ARG A 168 -7.15 -4.89 -20.41
CA ARG A 168 -7.52 -5.99 -19.52
C ARG A 168 -7.98 -7.23 -20.28
N LEU A 169 -8.82 -7.07 -21.30
CA LEU A 169 -9.28 -8.16 -22.16
C LEU A 169 -8.12 -8.80 -22.93
N LEU A 170 -7.20 -7.98 -23.43
CA LEU A 170 -5.99 -8.44 -24.13
C LEU A 170 -5.08 -9.24 -23.18
N PHE A 171 -4.85 -8.73 -21.96
CA PHE A 171 -4.01 -9.37 -20.96
C PHE A 171 -4.61 -10.67 -20.37
N PHE A 172 -5.89 -10.99 -20.63
CA PHE A 172 -6.46 -12.30 -20.30
C PHE A 172 -5.99 -13.44 -21.21
N TYR A 173 -5.50 -13.09 -22.41
CA TYR A 173 -5.03 -14.05 -23.42
C TYR A 173 -3.54 -13.92 -23.71
N ILE A 174 -3.03 -12.69 -23.62
CA ILE A 174 -1.63 -12.36 -23.88
C ILE A 174 -0.96 -12.15 -22.52
N PRO A 175 -0.01 -13.01 -22.11
CA PRO A 175 0.74 -12.76 -20.89
C PRO A 175 1.54 -11.46 -21.04
N SER A 176 1.68 -10.70 -19.95
CA SER A 176 2.40 -9.42 -19.98
C SER A 176 3.87 -9.54 -20.40
N THR A 177 4.40 -10.75 -20.43
CA THR A 177 5.72 -11.08 -20.99
C THR A 177 5.87 -10.68 -22.46
N ILE A 178 4.78 -10.63 -23.23
CA ILE A 178 4.84 -10.19 -24.64
C ILE A 178 5.14 -8.70 -24.76
N ILE A 179 4.75 -7.87 -23.78
CA ILE A 179 5.08 -6.45 -23.75
C ILE A 179 6.41 -6.22 -23.01
N SER A 180 6.63 -6.91 -21.89
CA SER A 180 7.85 -6.70 -21.10
C SER A 180 9.11 -7.22 -21.81
N LYS A 181 9.08 -8.36 -22.53
CA LYS A 181 10.26 -8.88 -23.24
C LYS A 181 10.81 -7.94 -24.32
N PRO A 182 10.03 -7.41 -25.27
CA PRO A 182 10.54 -6.45 -26.25
C PRO A 182 10.92 -5.13 -25.61
N MET A 183 10.20 -4.67 -24.58
CA MET A 183 10.60 -3.50 -23.80
C MET A 183 11.97 -3.70 -23.14
N HIS A 184 12.21 -4.86 -22.50
CA HIS A 184 13.50 -5.23 -21.95
C HIS A 184 14.56 -5.40 -23.05
N LEU A 185 14.23 -5.95 -24.21
CA LEU A 185 15.14 -6.10 -25.34
C LEU A 185 15.59 -4.73 -25.86
N ILE A 186 14.65 -3.82 -26.10
CA ILE A 186 14.92 -2.44 -26.53
C ILE A 186 15.74 -1.74 -25.45
N TRP A 187 15.33 -1.84 -24.19
CA TRP A 187 16.07 -1.23 -23.09
C TRP A 187 17.49 -1.77 -22.96
N ASN A 188 17.68 -3.09 -23.09
CA ASN A 188 18.99 -3.74 -23.02
C ASN A 188 19.86 -3.39 -24.23
N ASN A 189 19.26 -3.21 -25.41
CA ASN A 189 19.98 -2.86 -26.63
C ASN A 189 20.24 -1.36 -26.77
N THR A 190 19.46 -0.50 -26.10
CA THR A 190 19.60 0.95 -26.14
C THR A 190 20.16 1.46 -24.82
N GLY A 191 19.31 1.53 -23.78
CA GLY A 191 19.65 2.12 -22.49
C GLY A 191 20.83 1.44 -21.78
N VAL A 192 20.86 0.10 -21.74
CA VAL A 192 21.97 -0.63 -21.09
C VAL A 192 23.24 -0.53 -21.91
N ARG A 193 23.20 -0.55 -23.25
CA ARG A 193 24.40 -0.30 -24.07
C ARG A 193 24.98 1.09 -23.84
N PHE A 194 24.14 2.13 -23.79
CA PHE A 194 24.61 3.47 -23.45
C PHE A 194 25.19 3.55 -22.04
N ALA A 195 24.56 2.87 -21.07
CA ALA A 195 25.09 2.79 -19.71
C ALA A 195 26.41 2.01 -19.64
N ASP A 196 26.56 0.92 -20.41
CA ASP A 196 27.75 0.07 -20.44
C ASP A 196 28.94 0.71 -21.16
N LEU A 197 28.71 1.69 -22.05
CA LEU A 197 29.75 2.56 -22.59
C LEU A 197 30.40 3.41 -21.48
N ILE A 198 29.67 3.71 -20.41
CA ILE A 198 30.16 4.48 -19.27
C ILE A 198 30.77 3.50 -18.25
N PRO A 199 32.01 3.74 -17.77
CA PRO A 199 32.61 2.87 -16.76
C PRO A 199 31.72 2.73 -15.53
N LYS A 200 31.59 1.53 -14.97
CA LYS A 200 30.67 1.22 -13.83
C LYS A 200 30.79 2.20 -12.64
N LYS A 201 31.99 2.71 -12.38
CA LYS A 201 32.24 3.72 -11.32
C LYS A 201 31.54 5.06 -11.59
N PHE A 202 31.32 5.42 -12.86
CA PHE A 202 30.72 6.69 -13.27
C PHE A 202 29.22 6.59 -13.61
N GLN A 203 28.64 5.39 -13.72
CA GLN A 203 27.23 5.23 -14.09
C GLN A 203 26.28 5.90 -13.08
N ILE A 204 26.47 5.67 -11.78
CA ILE A 204 25.66 6.26 -10.72
C ILE A 204 25.83 7.78 -10.64
N PRO A 205 27.06 8.35 -10.57
CA PRO A 205 27.21 9.81 -10.47
C PRO A 205 26.76 10.54 -11.75
N LEU A 206 26.96 9.97 -12.95
CA LEU A 206 26.45 10.57 -14.18
C LEU A 206 24.93 10.49 -14.25
N GLY A 207 24.33 9.37 -13.80
CA GLY A 207 22.88 9.24 -13.63
C GLY A 207 22.32 10.28 -12.66
N ALA A 208 22.97 10.47 -11.50
CA ALA A 208 22.61 11.52 -10.55
C ALA A 208 22.70 12.92 -11.18
N LEU A 209 23.77 13.21 -11.92
CA LEU A 209 23.96 14.48 -12.62
C LEU A 209 22.85 14.72 -13.65
N LEU A 210 22.46 13.69 -14.41
CA LEU A 210 21.36 13.77 -15.36
C LEU A 210 20.04 14.05 -14.65
N VAL A 211 19.75 13.38 -13.52
CA VAL A 211 18.53 13.65 -12.74
C VAL A 211 18.53 15.06 -12.19
N ILE A 212 19.64 15.53 -11.64
CA ILE A 212 19.78 16.91 -11.17
C ILE A 212 19.56 17.90 -12.33
N ALA A 213 20.13 17.63 -13.50
CA ALA A 213 19.93 18.46 -14.69
C ALA A 213 18.46 18.49 -15.12
N VAL A 214 17.77 17.34 -15.12
CA VAL A 214 16.34 17.25 -15.42
C VAL A 214 15.50 18.05 -14.41
N ILE A 215 15.81 17.94 -13.11
CA ILE A 215 15.11 18.70 -12.07
C ILE A 215 15.36 20.20 -12.24
N LEU A 216 16.60 20.62 -12.49
CA LEU A 216 16.95 22.02 -12.68
C LEU A 216 16.27 22.60 -13.93
N VAL A 217 16.34 21.91 -15.06
CA VAL A 217 15.69 22.34 -16.30
C VAL A 217 14.17 22.37 -16.12
N GLY A 218 13.57 21.31 -15.59
CA GLY A 218 12.12 21.23 -15.38
C GLY A 218 11.58 22.28 -14.39
N SER A 219 12.39 22.71 -13.43
CA SER A 219 11.99 23.71 -12.42
C SER A 219 12.24 25.14 -12.87
N PHE A 220 13.37 25.43 -13.52
CA PHE A 220 13.83 26.79 -13.82
C PHE A 220 13.66 27.23 -15.27
N ALA A 221 13.40 26.32 -16.21
CA ALA A 221 13.25 26.71 -17.62
C ALA A 221 11.95 27.49 -17.90
N SER A 222 10.95 27.38 -17.02
CA SER A 222 9.68 28.06 -17.23
C SER A 222 9.62 29.46 -16.66
N GLU A 223 8.78 30.28 -17.28
CA GLU A 223 8.47 31.63 -16.85
C GLU A 223 8.04 31.71 -15.38
N GLU A 224 8.32 32.85 -14.78
CA GLU A 224 7.94 33.17 -13.40
C GLU A 224 6.47 33.59 -13.38
N THR A 225 5.74 33.12 -12.37
CA THR A 225 4.38 33.58 -12.05
C THR A 225 4.39 34.26 -10.68
N GLU A 226 3.40 35.13 -10.39
CA GLU A 226 3.43 36.08 -9.26
C GLU A 226 3.98 35.50 -7.94
N ASP A 227 3.52 34.33 -7.46
CA ASP A 227 4.06 33.73 -6.23
C ASP A 227 5.14 32.65 -6.43
N ASN A 228 5.41 32.21 -7.67
CA ASN A 228 6.41 31.19 -7.99
C ASN A 228 7.65 31.78 -8.67
N THR A 229 8.32 32.68 -7.96
CA THR A 229 9.60 33.30 -8.35
C THR A 229 10.73 32.28 -8.39
N ARG A 230 11.81 32.58 -9.12
CA ARG A 230 13.03 31.74 -9.12
C ARG A 230 13.63 31.57 -7.72
N GLU A 231 13.48 32.56 -6.84
CA GLU A 231 13.92 32.48 -5.44
C GLU A 231 13.17 31.38 -4.68
N ASN A 232 11.83 31.38 -4.72
CA ASN A 232 11.01 30.38 -4.02
C ASN A 232 11.25 28.96 -4.57
N ARG A 233 11.50 28.83 -5.87
CA ARG A 233 11.93 27.56 -6.49
C ARG A 233 13.30 27.12 -5.97
N ALA A 234 14.27 28.02 -5.87
CA ALA A 234 15.59 27.69 -5.33
C ALA A 234 15.53 27.25 -3.86
N VAL A 235 14.69 27.90 -3.05
CA VAL A 235 14.42 27.48 -1.67
C VAL A 235 13.82 26.08 -1.63
N SER A 236 12.82 25.80 -2.48
CA SER A 236 12.22 24.46 -2.58
C SER A 236 13.28 23.41 -2.97
N LEU A 237 14.12 23.70 -3.97
CA LEU A 237 15.18 22.80 -4.39
C LEU A 237 16.16 22.52 -3.24
N PHE A 238 16.54 23.56 -2.50
CA PHE A 238 17.38 23.44 -1.32
C PHE A 238 16.71 22.59 -0.23
N GLY A 239 15.41 22.76 0.00
CA GLY A 239 14.64 21.91 0.91
C GLY A 239 14.66 20.43 0.51
N LEU A 240 14.54 20.13 -0.78
CA LEU A 240 14.65 18.76 -1.29
C LEU A 240 16.02 18.15 -0.98
N VAL A 241 17.09 18.93 -1.18
CA VAL A 241 18.46 18.54 -0.83
C VAL A 241 18.60 18.32 0.67
N VAL A 242 18.03 19.20 1.50
CA VAL A 242 18.06 19.06 2.97
C VAL A 242 17.32 17.81 3.44
N ILE A 243 16.17 17.47 2.86
CA ILE A 243 15.44 16.24 3.18
C ILE A 243 16.28 15.00 2.82
N ILE A 244 16.82 14.95 1.61
CA ILE A 244 17.69 13.84 1.16
C ILE A 244 18.93 13.73 2.06
N PHE A 245 19.58 14.86 2.36
CA PHE A 245 20.75 14.90 3.23
C PHE A 245 20.42 14.47 4.65
N GLY A 246 19.28 14.88 5.21
CA GLY A 246 18.81 14.47 6.53
C GLY A 246 18.56 12.96 6.61
N LEU A 247 17.91 12.39 5.60
CA LEU A 247 17.69 10.94 5.49
C LEU A 247 19.02 10.17 5.34
N TRP A 248 19.97 10.70 4.55
CA TRP A 248 21.30 10.12 4.43
C TRP A 248 22.11 10.20 5.74
N LEU A 249 22.09 11.36 6.40
CA LEU A 249 22.80 11.58 7.66
C LEU A 249 22.31 10.63 8.75
N THR A 250 21.01 10.41 8.77
CA THR A 250 20.36 9.58 9.78
C THR A 250 20.12 8.14 9.32
N SER A 251 20.66 7.77 8.15
CA SER A 251 20.58 6.41 7.60
C SER A 251 21.26 5.39 8.50
N ARG A 252 20.66 4.20 8.65
CA ARG A 252 21.19 3.10 9.47
C ARG A 252 22.57 2.64 8.98
N ASN A 253 22.76 2.54 7.66
CA ASN A 253 24.03 2.12 7.07
C ASN A 253 24.27 2.82 5.73
N ARG A 254 25.02 3.92 5.76
CA ARG A 254 25.29 4.75 4.59
C ARG A 254 26.03 4.02 3.46
N LYS A 255 26.74 2.94 3.77
CA LYS A 255 27.50 2.15 2.77
C LYS A 255 26.62 1.17 2.01
N ALA A 256 25.51 0.73 2.60
CA ALA A 256 24.57 -0.21 1.99
C ALA A 256 23.53 0.48 1.07
N ILE A 257 23.52 1.82 1.00
CA ILE A 257 22.56 2.58 0.19
C ILE A 257 22.73 2.23 -1.31
N LYS A 258 21.69 1.61 -1.87
CA LYS A 258 21.56 1.39 -3.32
C LYS A 258 21.08 2.67 -4.00
N TRP A 259 22.03 3.54 -4.37
CA TRP A 259 21.75 4.85 -4.96
C TRP A 259 20.89 4.82 -6.23
N HIS A 260 20.91 3.72 -6.99
CA HIS A 260 20.01 3.53 -8.14
C HIS A 260 18.54 3.74 -7.75
N THR A 261 18.09 3.08 -6.68
CA THR A 261 16.71 3.17 -6.18
C THR A 261 16.35 4.59 -5.78
N VAL A 262 17.26 5.28 -5.08
CA VAL A 262 17.04 6.65 -4.62
C VAL A 262 16.96 7.61 -5.80
N ILE A 263 17.94 7.58 -6.70
CA ILE A 263 18.02 8.48 -7.86
C ILE A 263 16.82 8.29 -8.81
N VAL A 264 16.49 7.03 -9.14
CA VAL A 264 15.36 6.73 -10.02
C VAL A 264 14.03 7.06 -9.34
N GLY A 265 13.89 6.80 -8.05
CA GLY A 265 12.67 7.18 -7.31
C GLY A 265 12.44 8.69 -7.29
N MET A 266 13.47 9.50 -6.99
CA MET A 266 13.36 10.96 -7.04
C MET A 266 13.07 11.46 -8.46
N LEU A 267 13.69 10.86 -9.49
CA LEU A 267 13.41 11.18 -10.89
C LEU A 267 11.94 10.87 -11.25
N MET A 268 11.44 9.70 -10.88
CA MET A 268 10.06 9.30 -11.20
C MET A 268 9.04 10.17 -10.46
N GLN A 269 9.28 10.47 -9.18
CA GLN A 269 8.45 11.42 -8.42
C GLN A 269 8.40 12.78 -9.14
N PHE A 270 9.54 13.28 -9.60
CA PHE A 270 9.61 14.55 -10.33
C PHE A 270 8.94 14.49 -11.71
N ILE A 271 9.12 13.41 -12.48
CA ILE A 271 8.47 13.23 -13.78
C ILE A 271 6.95 13.16 -13.64
N ILE A 272 6.44 12.42 -12.65
CA ILE A 272 5.00 12.35 -12.36
C ILE A 272 4.48 13.74 -12.01
N ALA A 273 5.18 14.46 -11.14
CA ALA A 273 4.81 15.82 -10.77
C ALA A 273 4.79 16.76 -11.97
N LEU A 274 5.81 16.69 -12.85
CA LEU A 274 5.87 17.49 -14.07
C LEU A 274 4.70 17.14 -14.99
N PHE A 275 4.43 15.85 -15.20
CA PHE A 275 3.31 15.40 -16.02
C PHE A 275 1.98 15.97 -15.52
N VAL A 276 1.67 15.88 -14.22
CA VAL A 276 0.38 16.33 -13.70
C VAL A 276 0.29 17.85 -13.55
N LEU A 277 1.35 18.50 -13.04
CA LEU A 277 1.32 19.93 -12.71
C LEU A 277 1.59 20.85 -13.90
N ARG A 278 2.24 20.37 -14.97
CA ARG A 278 2.61 21.19 -16.13
C ARG A 278 1.80 20.88 -17.39
N THR A 279 1.37 19.64 -17.58
CA THR A 279 0.76 19.23 -18.85
C THR A 279 -0.76 19.23 -18.75
N GLN A 280 -1.44 19.74 -19.77
CA GLN A 280 -2.91 19.71 -19.82
C GLN A 280 -3.43 18.26 -19.85
N ALA A 281 -2.74 17.36 -20.54
CA ALA A 281 -3.11 15.95 -20.56
C ALA A 281 -3.06 15.31 -19.16
N GLY A 282 -1.99 15.57 -18.40
CA GLY A 282 -1.89 15.11 -17.01
C GLY A 282 -2.97 15.72 -16.12
N TYR A 283 -3.28 17.00 -16.31
CA TYR A 283 -4.39 17.67 -15.63
C TYR A 283 -5.73 16.97 -15.91
N ASP A 284 -6.11 16.84 -17.19
CA ASP A 284 -7.39 16.29 -17.63
C ASP A 284 -7.59 14.83 -17.16
N ILE A 285 -6.51 14.03 -17.16
CA ILE A 285 -6.55 12.63 -16.70
C ILE A 285 -6.83 12.55 -15.20
N PHE A 286 -6.13 13.33 -14.39
CA PHE A 286 -6.28 13.27 -12.94
C PHE A 286 -7.57 13.94 -12.46
N ASP A 287 -8.06 14.97 -13.17
CA ASP A 287 -9.38 15.54 -12.94
C ASP A 287 -10.51 14.55 -13.25
N PHE A 288 -10.36 13.76 -14.32
CA PHE A 288 -11.30 12.67 -14.61
C PHE A 288 -11.32 11.60 -13.52
N ILE A 289 -10.14 11.13 -13.08
CA ILE A 289 -10.04 10.13 -12.00
C ILE A 289 -10.68 10.68 -10.72
N SER A 290 -10.44 11.96 -10.43
CA SER A 290 -11.08 12.70 -9.34
C SER A 290 -12.60 12.68 -9.44
N THR A 291 -13.15 13.03 -10.60
CA THR A 291 -14.59 13.07 -10.84
C THR A 291 -15.21 11.70 -10.63
N LEU A 292 -14.60 10.64 -11.17
CA LEU A 292 -15.04 9.26 -10.93
C LEU A 292 -15.02 8.87 -9.46
N ALA A 293 -13.99 9.27 -8.71
CA ALA A 293 -13.91 8.98 -7.29
C ALA A 293 -15.05 9.68 -6.52
N ARG A 294 -15.34 10.94 -6.82
CA ARG A 294 -16.47 11.68 -6.23
C ARG A 294 -17.80 11.01 -6.55
N GLU A 295 -18.05 10.68 -7.81
CA GLU A 295 -19.29 10.02 -8.23
C GLU A 295 -19.45 8.65 -7.58
N LEU A 296 -18.39 7.84 -7.55
CA LEU A 296 -18.41 6.50 -6.95
C LEU A 296 -18.79 6.58 -5.47
N LEU A 297 -18.16 7.45 -4.69
CA LEU A 297 -18.45 7.52 -3.26
C LEU A 297 -19.71 8.34 -2.96
N GLY A 298 -20.14 9.24 -3.83
CA GLY A 298 -21.44 9.91 -3.74
C GLY A 298 -22.61 8.93 -3.73
N PHE A 299 -22.46 7.72 -4.28
CA PHE A 299 -23.47 6.67 -4.13
C PHE A 299 -23.71 6.23 -2.68
N ALA A 300 -22.75 6.46 -1.77
CA ALA A 300 -22.95 6.19 -0.34
C ALA A 300 -24.05 7.05 0.27
N GLU A 301 -24.31 8.26 -0.27
CA GLU A 301 -25.36 9.17 0.20
C GLU A 301 -26.74 8.51 0.13
N LYS A 302 -27.03 7.72 -0.92
CA LYS A 302 -28.29 6.95 -1.02
C LYS A 302 -28.46 5.94 0.12
N GLY A 303 -27.35 5.37 0.58
CA GLY A 303 -27.35 4.47 1.74
C GLY A 303 -27.62 5.24 3.03
N VAL A 304 -27.10 6.46 3.14
CA VAL A 304 -27.34 7.35 4.28
C VAL A 304 -28.79 7.82 4.31
N GLU A 305 -29.31 8.36 3.21
CA GLU A 305 -30.72 8.76 3.07
C GLU A 305 -31.69 7.66 3.51
N PHE A 306 -31.41 6.42 3.10
CA PHE A 306 -32.23 5.27 3.49
C PHE A 306 -32.14 4.93 4.98
N LEU A 307 -30.95 5.04 5.58
CA LEU A 307 -30.72 4.72 6.99
C LEU A 307 -31.13 5.84 7.96
N THR A 308 -31.23 7.07 7.46
CA THR A 308 -31.58 8.24 8.25
C THR A 308 -32.80 8.94 7.66
N ASP A 309 -32.59 9.98 6.84
CA ASP A 309 -33.59 10.83 6.21
C ASP A 309 -32.91 11.69 5.12
N ASP A 310 -33.69 12.23 4.17
CA ASP A 310 -33.18 13.08 3.08
C ASP A 310 -32.56 14.41 3.56
N THR A 311 -32.88 14.83 4.79
CA THR A 311 -32.32 16.02 5.44
C THR A 311 -30.89 15.85 5.96
N VAL A 312 -30.39 14.62 6.10
CA VAL A 312 -29.10 14.34 6.77
C VAL A 312 -27.88 14.45 5.86
N PRO A 313 -27.86 13.94 4.62
CA PRO A 313 -26.71 14.09 3.72
C PRO A 313 -26.26 15.55 3.52
N PRO A 314 -27.17 16.54 3.35
CA PRO A 314 -26.80 17.95 3.21
C PRO A 314 -26.14 18.58 4.44
N LEU A 315 -26.19 17.95 5.62
CA LEU A 315 -25.55 18.47 6.84
C LEU A 315 -24.03 18.31 6.84
N HIS A 316 -23.49 17.48 5.93
CA HIS A 316 -22.05 17.23 5.77
C HIS A 316 -21.31 16.87 7.07
N TRP A 317 -22.00 16.26 8.05
CA TRP A 317 -21.36 15.82 9.28
C TRP A 317 -20.35 14.73 8.99
N PHE A 318 -19.29 14.67 9.78
CA PHE A 318 -18.29 13.61 9.66
C PHE A 318 -18.93 12.20 9.76
N ILE A 319 -19.89 12.01 10.66
CA ILE A 319 -20.53 10.71 10.89
C ILE A 319 -21.44 10.29 9.72
N SER A 320 -22.16 11.23 9.08
CA SER A 320 -23.10 10.92 8.00
C SER A 320 -22.52 11.09 6.59
N GLY A 321 -21.51 11.93 6.39
CA GLY A 321 -20.88 12.15 5.09
C GLY A 321 -19.64 11.29 4.87
N VAL A 322 -18.77 11.15 5.89
CA VAL A 322 -17.45 10.53 5.72
C VAL A 322 -17.47 9.03 6.03
N LEU A 323 -18.00 8.63 7.19
CA LEU A 323 -17.96 7.23 7.61
C LEU A 323 -18.69 6.27 6.66
N PRO A 324 -19.89 6.58 6.13
CA PRO A 324 -20.61 5.69 5.21
C PRO A 324 -19.87 5.52 3.88
N ALA A 325 -19.22 6.58 3.39
CA ALA A 325 -18.39 6.53 2.20
C ALA A 325 -17.18 5.60 2.38
N ILE A 326 -16.54 5.61 3.56
CA ILE A 326 -15.46 4.67 3.91
C ILE A 326 -15.99 3.22 3.89
N ILE A 327 -17.13 2.96 4.55
CA ILE A 327 -17.75 1.63 4.61
C ILE A 327 -18.05 1.11 3.21
N PHE A 328 -18.68 1.95 2.38
CA PHE A 328 -19.01 1.61 1.00
C PHE A 328 -17.76 1.36 0.16
N PHE A 329 -16.74 2.22 0.25
CA PHE A 329 -15.52 2.04 -0.52
C PHE A 329 -14.80 0.73 -0.15
N VAL A 330 -14.66 0.41 1.14
CA VAL A 330 -14.01 -0.84 1.57
C VAL A 330 -14.79 -2.06 1.07
N SER A 331 -16.12 -2.00 1.04
CA SER A 331 -16.95 -3.07 0.46
C SER A 331 -16.68 -3.28 -1.04
N ILE A 332 -16.53 -2.19 -1.80
CA ILE A 332 -16.20 -2.25 -3.24
C ILE A 332 -14.78 -2.76 -3.45
N VAL A 333 -13.81 -2.27 -2.68
CA VAL A 333 -12.42 -2.76 -2.73
C VAL A 333 -12.38 -4.26 -2.50
N GLN A 334 -13.15 -4.80 -1.55
CA GLN A 334 -13.19 -6.25 -1.34
C GLN A 334 -13.89 -7.03 -2.45
N VAL A 335 -14.88 -6.44 -3.12
CA VAL A 335 -15.40 -7.02 -4.36
C VAL A 335 -14.33 -7.03 -5.45
N LEU A 336 -13.59 -5.93 -5.64
CA LEU A 336 -12.51 -5.84 -6.63
C LEU A 336 -11.37 -6.80 -6.34
N TYR A 337 -11.07 -7.04 -5.06
CA TYR A 337 -10.12 -8.04 -4.60
C TYR A 337 -10.63 -9.46 -4.86
N TYR A 338 -11.87 -9.77 -4.48
CA TYR A 338 -12.49 -11.07 -4.75
C TYR A 338 -12.53 -11.41 -6.25
N LEU A 339 -12.79 -10.41 -7.10
CA LEU A 339 -12.82 -10.55 -8.56
C LEU A 339 -11.43 -10.62 -9.22
N GLY A 340 -10.33 -10.48 -8.45
CA GLY A 340 -8.97 -10.49 -8.99
C GLY A 340 -8.55 -9.22 -9.73
N ILE A 341 -9.41 -8.19 -9.76
CA ILE A 341 -9.19 -6.94 -10.52
C ILE A 341 -8.08 -6.13 -9.89
N LEU A 342 -8.17 -6.02 -8.57
CA LEU A 342 -7.26 -5.21 -7.78
C LEU A 342 -5.85 -5.80 -7.80
N GLN A 343 -5.72 -7.12 -7.61
CA GLN A 343 -4.44 -7.84 -7.67
C GLN A 343 -3.82 -7.74 -9.07
N TRP A 344 -4.63 -7.87 -10.12
CA TRP A 344 -4.15 -7.71 -11.49
C TRP A 344 -3.58 -6.31 -11.72
N PHE A 345 -4.33 -5.27 -11.34
CA PHE A 345 -3.94 -3.88 -11.51
C PHE A 345 -2.67 -3.55 -10.70
N ILE A 346 -2.67 -3.86 -9.40
CA ILE A 346 -1.54 -3.61 -8.50
C ILE A 346 -0.32 -4.40 -8.96
N GLY A 347 -0.47 -5.66 -9.37
CA GLY A 347 0.63 -6.49 -9.85
C GLY A 347 1.30 -5.89 -11.09
N LYS A 348 0.55 -5.33 -12.04
CA LYS A 348 1.15 -4.64 -13.20
C LYS A 348 1.88 -3.36 -12.81
N PHE A 349 1.30 -2.59 -11.90
CA PHE A 349 1.92 -1.35 -11.44
C PHE A 349 3.18 -1.62 -10.60
N ALA A 350 3.14 -2.65 -9.76
CA ALA A 350 4.28 -3.13 -8.99
C ALA A 350 5.43 -3.61 -9.89
N VAL A 351 5.17 -4.31 -10.99
CA VAL A 351 6.21 -4.72 -11.96
C VAL A 351 6.96 -3.52 -12.53
N PHE A 352 6.29 -2.39 -12.77
CA PHE A 352 6.94 -1.16 -13.23
C PHE A 352 7.93 -0.61 -12.19
N PHE A 353 7.53 -0.49 -10.92
CA PHE A 353 8.41 0.00 -9.85
C PHE A 353 9.50 -1.00 -9.48
N PHE A 354 9.19 -2.29 -9.50
CA PHE A 354 10.14 -3.39 -9.32
C PHE A 354 11.26 -3.32 -10.37
N TRP A 355 10.91 -3.21 -11.66
CA TRP A 355 11.89 -3.13 -12.74
C TRP A 355 12.68 -1.83 -12.72
N SER A 356 12.02 -0.67 -12.57
CA SER A 356 12.67 0.63 -12.63
C SER A 356 13.57 0.89 -11.42
N MET A 357 13.12 0.57 -10.20
CA MET A 357 13.81 0.91 -8.95
C MET A 357 14.66 -0.22 -8.38
N ARG A 358 14.55 -1.45 -8.90
CA ARG A 358 15.29 -2.64 -8.44
C ARG A 358 15.07 -2.95 -6.95
N VAL A 359 13.83 -2.78 -6.51
CA VAL A 359 13.36 -3.11 -5.15
C VAL A 359 12.79 -4.53 -5.11
N SER A 360 12.46 -5.05 -3.92
CA SER A 360 11.83 -6.38 -3.85
C SER A 360 10.40 -6.36 -4.36
N GLY A 361 9.88 -7.53 -4.74
CA GLY A 361 8.52 -7.62 -5.25
C GLY A 361 7.45 -7.25 -4.22
N ALA A 362 7.63 -7.67 -2.97
CA ALA A 362 6.68 -7.35 -1.90
C ALA A 362 6.61 -5.85 -1.63
N GLU A 363 7.76 -5.17 -1.55
CA GLU A 363 7.81 -3.72 -1.37
C GLU A 363 7.18 -2.96 -2.53
N ALA A 364 7.42 -3.42 -3.76
CA ALA A 364 6.83 -2.82 -4.95
C ALA A 364 5.29 -2.97 -4.97
N VAL A 365 4.78 -4.14 -4.56
CA VAL A 365 3.34 -4.39 -4.43
C VAL A 365 2.72 -3.46 -3.40
N VAL A 366 3.29 -3.40 -2.20
CA VAL A 366 2.75 -2.53 -1.15
C VAL A 366 2.85 -1.06 -1.56
N ALA A 367 3.99 -0.62 -2.10
CA ALA A 367 4.16 0.76 -2.56
C ALA A 367 3.11 1.14 -3.63
N ALA A 368 2.86 0.25 -4.58
CA ALA A 368 1.89 0.46 -5.64
C ALA A 368 0.44 0.40 -5.13
N ALA A 369 0.17 -0.34 -4.06
CA ALA A 369 -1.16 -0.54 -3.51
C ALA A 369 -1.60 0.56 -2.53
N SER A 370 -0.70 1.03 -1.65
CA SER A 370 -1.03 1.92 -0.53
C SER A 370 -1.87 3.16 -0.92
N PRO A 371 -1.58 3.88 -2.02
CA PRO A 371 -2.42 4.99 -2.51
C PRO A 371 -3.89 4.68 -2.73
N PHE A 372 -4.21 3.43 -3.06
CA PHE A 372 -5.55 3.03 -3.48
C PHE A 372 -6.33 2.46 -2.30
N ILE A 373 -5.70 1.59 -1.50
CA ILE A 373 -6.38 0.83 -0.46
C ILE A 373 -6.03 1.24 0.97
N GLY A 374 -4.95 1.97 1.18
CA GLY A 374 -4.53 2.44 2.51
C GLY A 374 -3.44 1.61 3.16
N GLN A 375 -2.98 2.07 4.32
CA GLN A 375 -1.83 1.53 5.06
C GLN A 375 -2.06 0.17 5.72
N GLY A 376 -3.30 -0.18 6.07
CA GLY A 376 -3.61 -1.46 6.70
C GLY A 376 -3.83 -2.57 5.66
N GLU A 377 -4.62 -2.25 4.65
CA GLU A 377 -5.07 -3.14 3.59
C GLU A 377 -3.92 -3.50 2.63
N SER A 378 -3.00 -2.56 2.37
CA SER A 378 -1.84 -2.84 1.53
C SER A 378 -0.92 -3.90 2.12
N ALA A 379 -0.80 -3.96 3.45
CA ALA A 379 -0.05 -5.00 4.13
C ALA A 379 -0.69 -6.40 3.98
N MET A 380 -2.02 -6.50 3.84
CA MET A 380 -2.72 -7.77 3.62
C MET A 380 -2.32 -8.44 2.31
N LEU A 381 -2.04 -7.65 1.26
CA LEU A 381 -1.65 -8.18 -0.06
C LEU A 381 -0.35 -8.97 -0.04
N VAL A 382 0.46 -8.78 1.00
CA VAL A 382 1.75 -9.45 1.17
C VAL A 382 1.79 -10.26 2.47
N LYS A 383 0.62 -10.54 3.08
CA LYS A 383 0.49 -11.28 4.36
C LYS A 383 1.39 -12.52 4.42
N PRO A 384 1.42 -13.42 3.41
CA PRO A 384 2.28 -14.61 3.46
C PRO A 384 3.78 -14.34 3.46
N PHE A 385 4.21 -13.15 3.03
CA PHE A 385 5.62 -12.78 3.01
C PHE A 385 6.06 -12.05 4.27
N VAL A 386 5.17 -11.41 5.03
CA VAL A 386 5.54 -10.56 6.18
C VAL A 386 6.39 -11.30 7.21
N ALA A 387 6.09 -12.59 7.47
CA ALA A 387 6.87 -13.41 8.39
C ALA A 387 8.34 -13.56 7.99
N HIS A 388 8.63 -13.47 6.69
CA HIS A 388 9.95 -13.71 6.11
C HIS A 388 10.60 -12.46 5.50
N MET A 389 9.96 -11.30 5.64
CA MET A 389 10.51 -10.05 5.13
C MET A 389 11.75 -9.63 5.91
N THR A 390 12.66 -8.94 5.24
CA THR A 390 13.78 -8.28 5.91
C THR A 390 13.26 -7.08 6.72
N VAL A 391 14.04 -6.59 7.67
CA VAL A 391 13.64 -5.41 8.46
C VAL A 391 13.56 -4.15 7.58
N ALA A 392 14.33 -4.08 6.49
CA ALA A 392 14.26 -2.99 5.51
C ALA A 392 12.95 -3.04 4.70
N GLU A 393 12.47 -4.23 4.34
CA GLU A 393 11.16 -4.42 3.71
C GLU A 393 10.02 -3.99 4.64
N ILE A 394 10.05 -4.38 5.92
CA ILE A 394 9.05 -3.94 6.91
C ILE A 394 9.08 -2.41 7.04
N HIS A 395 10.27 -1.79 7.14
CA HIS A 395 10.40 -0.33 7.21
C HIS A 395 9.79 0.35 5.97
N GLN A 396 9.98 -0.22 4.77
CA GLN A 396 9.42 0.31 3.53
C GLN A 396 7.90 0.21 3.49
N ILE A 397 7.33 -0.93 3.87
CA ILE A 397 5.88 -1.14 3.92
C ILE A 397 5.24 -0.10 4.82
N MET A 398 5.80 0.09 6.02
CA MET A 398 5.31 1.10 6.96
C MET A 398 5.45 2.52 6.43
N THR A 399 6.63 2.84 5.87
CA THR A 399 6.92 4.16 5.26
C THR A 399 5.94 4.48 4.14
N SER A 400 5.62 3.49 3.28
CA SER A 400 4.65 3.64 2.19
C SER A 400 3.25 3.93 2.72
N GLY A 401 2.82 3.22 3.76
CA GLY A 401 1.54 3.48 4.42
C GLY A 401 1.45 4.90 4.98
N PHE A 402 2.51 5.40 5.64
CA PHE A 402 2.53 6.77 6.18
C PHE A 402 2.65 7.86 5.10
N ALA A 403 3.28 7.54 3.97
CA ALA A 403 3.51 8.48 2.88
C ALA A 403 2.28 8.71 1.98
N THR A 404 1.21 7.94 2.16
CA THR A 404 0.03 7.92 1.29
C THR A 404 -1.24 8.05 2.10
N ILE A 405 -2.35 8.38 1.44
CA ILE A 405 -3.71 8.23 1.99
C ILE A 405 -4.41 7.08 1.26
N ALA A 406 -5.48 6.57 1.85
CA ALA A 406 -6.32 5.57 1.22
C ALA A 406 -7.34 6.21 0.27
N GLY A 407 -7.73 5.49 -0.78
CA GLY A 407 -8.84 5.91 -1.64
C GLY A 407 -10.17 6.04 -0.87
N SER A 408 -10.35 5.31 0.23
CA SER A 408 -11.54 5.37 1.09
C SER A 408 -11.73 6.72 1.75
N VAL A 409 -10.64 7.36 2.18
CA VAL A 409 -10.67 8.65 2.88
C VAL A 409 -10.51 9.83 1.91
N LEU A 410 -10.09 9.57 0.67
CA LEU A 410 -9.91 10.58 -0.36
C LEU A 410 -11.17 11.44 -0.51
N VAL A 411 -12.34 10.82 -0.54
CA VAL A 411 -13.60 11.55 -0.74
C VAL A 411 -14.00 12.36 0.47
N ALA A 412 -13.62 11.93 1.66
CA ALA A 412 -13.84 12.74 2.85
C ALA A 412 -13.11 14.09 2.75
N TYR A 413 -11.86 14.08 2.26
CA TYR A 413 -11.12 15.31 2.02
C TYR A 413 -11.72 16.13 0.88
N ILE A 414 -12.17 15.46 -0.19
CA ILE A 414 -12.82 16.14 -1.30
C ILE A 414 -14.13 16.80 -0.87
N SER A 415 -14.94 16.14 -0.05
CA SER A 415 -16.19 16.70 0.49
C SER A 415 -15.91 17.86 1.45
N MET A 416 -14.73 17.91 2.06
CA MET A 416 -14.28 19.08 2.84
C MET A 416 -13.83 20.25 1.94
N GLY A 417 -13.75 20.08 0.61
CA GLY A 417 -13.30 21.11 -0.32
C GLY A 417 -11.81 21.06 -0.65
N VAL A 418 -11.11 19.98 -0.30
CA VAL A 418 -9.71 19.79 -0.68
C VAL A 418 -9.63 19.40 -2.16
N SER A 419 -8.70 20.01 -2.90
CA SER A 419 -8.47 19.74 -4.32
C SER A 419 -8.25 18.24 -4.57
N PRO A 420 -9.20 17.55 -5.24
CA PRO A 420 -9.08 16.12 -5.53
C PRO A 420 -7.83 15.80 -6.35
N GLN A 421 -7.52 16.68 -7.30
CA GLN A 421 -6.39 16.52 -8.20
C GLN A 421 -5.07 16.58 -7.45
N ALA A 422 -4.92 17.52 -6.51
CA ALA A 422 -3.74 17.61 -5.66
C ALA A 422 -3.58 16.34 -4.81
N LEU A 423 -4.67 15.82 -4.24
CA LEU A 423 -4.66 14.60 -3.44
C LEU A 423 -4.23 13.36 -4.26
N ILE A 424 -4.89 13.11 -5.40
CA ILE A 424 -4.62 11.91 -6.22
C ILE A 424 -3.20 11.98 -6.78
N SER A 425 -2.78 13.13 -7.27
CA SER A 425 -1.41 13.29 -7.81
C SER A 425 -0.36 13.16 -6.71
N SER A 426 -0.60 13.70 -5.52
CA SER A 426 0.27 13.50 -4.36
C SER A 426 0.39 12.02 -4.01
N CYS A 427 -0.71 11.27 -3.98
CA CYS A 427 -0.69 9.84 -3.71
C CYS A 427 0.15 9.04 -4.71
N VAL A 428 0.02 9.34 -6.01
CA VAL A 428 0.80 8.68 -7.06
C VAL A 428 2.29 9.08 -6.99
N MET A 429 2.60 10.34 -6.67
CA MET A 429 3.97 10.82 -6.43
C MET A 429 4.61 10.13 -5.21
N SER A 430 3.82 9.83 -4.18
CA SER A 430 4.30 9.18 -2.95
C SER A 430 4.78 7.74 -3.17
N ILE A 431 4.38 7.05 -4.24
CA ILE A 431 4.82 5.67 -4.53
C ILE A 431 6.34 5.59 -4.71
N PRO A 432 6.94 6.27 -5.71
CA PRO A 432 8.40 6.26 -5.86
C PRO A 432 9.10 7.02 -4.74
N ALA A 433 8.46 8.04 -4.16
CA ALA A 433 9.03 8.82 -3.07
C ALA A 433 9.24 7.95 -1.82
N SER A 434 8.26 7.14 -1.42
CA SER A 434 8.34 6.30 -0.21
C SER A 434 9.36 5.17 -0.36
N LEU A 435 9.49 4.61 -1.58
CA LEU A 435 10.53 3.64 -1.91
C LEU A 435 11.92 4.29 -1.81
N ALA A 436 12.11 5.47 -2.39
CA ALA A 436 13.38 6.19 -2.35
C ALA A 436 13.77 6.61 -0.92
N THR A 437 12.87 7.24 -0.16
CA THR A 437 13.16 7.72 1.19
C THR A 437 13.36 6.57 2.17
N SER A 438 12.56 5.50 2.08
CA SER A 438 12.75 4.29 2.90
C SER A 438 14.12 3.66 2.64
N LYS A 439 14.48 3.38 1.38
CA LYS A 439 15.77 2.73 1.07
C LYS A 439 16.98 3.64 1.30
N LEU A 440 16.78 4.96 1.37
CA LEU A 440 17.81 5.90 1.81
C LEU A 440 18.02 5.84 3.33
N ARG A 441 16.95 5.80 4.12
CA ARG A 441 17.00 5.75 5.58
C ARG A 441 17.36 4.36 6.13
N TYR A 442 16.80 3.32 5.55
CA TYR A 442 16.90 1.93 5.96
C TYR A 442 17.22 1.05 4.74
N PRO A 443 18.49 1.05 4.30
CA PRO A 443 18.90 0.31 3.11
C PRO A 443 18.81 -1.21 3.33
N GLU A 444 18.70 -1.94 2.21
CA GLU A 444 18.66 -3.40 2.20
C GLU A 444 20.04 -3.99 2.47
N GLU A 445 20.17 -4.74 3.56
CA GLU A 445 21.41 -5.42 3.97
C GLU A 445 21.33 -6.95 3.78
N GLU A 446 20.11 -7.48 3.70
CA GLU A 446 19.81 -8.91 3.63
C GLU A 446 19.31 -9.29 2.23
N GLU A 447 19.32 -10.59 1.91
CA GLU A 447 18.72 -11.09 0.68
C GLU A 447 17.22 -11.34 0.90
N SER A 448 16.37 -10.67 0.12
CA SER A 448 14.92 -10.82 0.25
C SER A 448 14.38 -12.01 -0.53
N LEU A 449 13.40 -12.72 0.04
CA LEU A 449 12.74 -13.87 -0.62
C LEU A 449 11.89 -13.50 -1.84
N THR A 450 11.56 -12.21 -1.97
CA THR A 450 10.86 -11.66 -3.13
C THR A 450 11.80 -10.89 -4.05
N ALA A 451 13.12 -11.00 -3.85
CA ALA A 451 14.10 -10.55 -4.83
C ALA A 451 13.84 -11.28 -6.16
N GLY A 452 13.85 -10.55 -7.26
CA GLY A 452 13.70 -11.14 -8.59
C GLY A 452 12.26 -11.45 -9.04
N ARG A 453 11.25 -11.40 -8.15
CA ARG A 453 9.86 -11.75 -8.50
C ARG A 453 8.81 -10.86 -7.84
N VAL A 454 7.78 -10.50 -8.58
CA VAL A 454 6.56 -9.85 -8.06
C VAL A 454 5.47 -10.91 -7.99
N VAL A 455 5.13 -11.34 -6.78
CA VAL A 455 4.04 -12.29 -6.53
C VAL A 455 3.10 -11.65 -5.53
N ILE A 456 1.81 -11.63 -5.83
CA ILE A 456 0.75 -11.37 -4.86
C ILE A 456 0.20 -12.75 -4.51
N PRO A 457 0.39 -13.25 -3.29
CA PRO A 457 -0.07 -14.58 -2.90
C PRO A 457 -1.60 -14.63 -2.93
N ASP A 458 -2.14 -15.79 -3.27
CA ASP A 458 -3.55 -16.10 -3.02
C ASP A 458 -3.69 -16.36 -1.51
N ASP A 459 -4.57 -15.61 -0.83
CA ASP A 459 -4.94 -15.91 0.57
C ASP A 459 -5.98 -17.03 0.55
N ASP A 460 -5.52 -18.26 0.74
CA ASP A 460 -6.38 -19.46 0.71
C ASP A 460 -7.22 -19.64 1.98
N GLU A 461 -6.87 -18.98 3.09
CA GLU A 461 -7.54 -19.18 4.37
C GLU A 461 -8.90 -18.48 4.46
N HIS A 462 -9.11 -17.36 3.74
CA HIS A 462 -10.30 -16.49 3.89
C HIS A 462 -10.94 -16.08 2.55
N LYS A 463 -11.11 -17.02 1.61
CA LYS A 463 -11.83 -16.74 0.35
C LYS A 463 -13.33 -16.59 0.60
N ALA A 464 -13.89 -15.46 0.18
CA ALA A 464 -15.33 -15.26 0.18
C ALA A 464 -16.02 -16.26 -0.76
N ALA A 465 -17.20 -16.75 -0.37
CA ALA A 465 -17.94 -17.75 -1.14
C ALA A 465 -18.54 -17.22 -2.45
N ASN A 466 -18.85 -15.92 -2.50
CA ASN A 466 -19.41 -15.23 -3.66
C ASN A 466 -19.19 -13.70 -3.52
N VAL A 467 -19.54 -12.96 -4.59
CA VAL A 467 -19.38 -11.49 -4.64
C VAL A 467 -20.18 -10.77 -3.55
N LEU A 468 -21.38 -11.24 -3.22
CA LEU A 468 -22.19 -10.61 -2.17
C LEU A 468 -21.59 -10.87 -0.78
N HIS A 469 -21.03 -12.06 -0.56
CA HIS A 469 -20.31 -12.39 0.66
C HIS A 469 -19.04 -11.52 0.82
N SER A 470 -18.26 -11.30 -0.25
CA SER A 470 -17.10 -10.40 -0.18
C SER A 470 -17.51 -8.95 0.05
N PHE A 471 -18.61 -8.50 -0.57
CA PHE A 471 -19.19 -7.19 -0.32
C PHE A 471 -19.61 -7.01 1.14
N ALA A 472 -20.33 -7.97 1.72
CA ALA A 472 -20.76 -7.94 3.12
C ALA A 472 -19.57 -7.96 4.10
N ASN A 473 -18.57 -8.81 3.86
CA ASN A 473 -17.34 -8.85 4.67
C ASN A 473 -16.57 -7.53 4.57
N GLY A 474 -16.50 -6.95 3.37
CA GLY A 474 -15.90 -5.64 3.17
C GLY A 474 -16.67 -4.51 3.86
N ALA A 475 -18.00 -4.55 3.89
CA ALA A 475 -18.80 -3.58 4.66
C ALA A 475 -18.55 -3.69 6.17
N TRP A 476 -18.46 -4.91 6.72
CA TRP A 476 -18.12 -5.12 8.14
C TRP A 476 -16.70 -4.66 8.48
N LEU A 477 -15.73 -4.97 7.60
CA LEU A 477 -14.37 -4.47 7.72
C LEU A 477 -14.34 -2.94 7.67
N GLY A 478 -15.07 -2.35 6.72
CA GLY A 478 -15.23 -0.91 6.59
C GLY A 478 -15.83 -0.26 7.83
N LEU A 479 -16.82 -0.88 8.46
CA LEU A 479 -17.42 -0.39 9.71
C LEU A 479 -16.40 -0.40 10.86
N LYS A 480 -15.60 -1.46 10.98
CA LYS A 480 -14.51 -1.51 11.98
C LYS A 480 -13.49 -0.40 11.74
N ILE A 481 -13.07 -0.20 10.49
CA ILE A 481 -12.11 0.85 10.12
C ILE A 481 -12.69 2.24 10.41
N ALA A 482 -13.93 2.50 9.99
CA ALA A 482 -14.64 3.75 10.24
C ALA A 482 -14.79 4.02 11.75
N GLY A 483 -15.13 3.01 12.54
CA GLY A 483 -15.21 3.10 14.00
C GLY A 483 -13.87 3.40 14.66
N MET A 484 -12.78 2.76 14.20
CA MET A 484 -11.43 3.07 14.67
C MET A 484 -11.07 4.53 14.37
N ILE A 485 -11.31 5.01 13.15
CA ILE A 485 -11.05 6.41 12.76
C ILE A 485 -11.86 7.38 13.63
N LEU A 486 -13.17 7.14 13.80
CA LEU A 486 -14.05 7.97 14.62
C LEU A 486 -13.53 8.08 16.06
N CYS A 487 -13.24 6.95 16.72
CA CYS A 487 -12.75 6.93 18.08
C CYS A 487 -11.39 7.63 18.20
N THR A 488 -10.47 7.37 17.28
CA THR A 488 -9.14 8.00 17.28
C THR A 488 -9.23 9.52 17.11
N ILE A 489 -10.03 10.01 16.14
CA ILE A 489 -10.20 11.46 15.91
C ILE A 489 -10.83 12.12 17.14
N LEU A 490 -11.90 11.54 17.71
CA LEU A 490 -12.57 12.08 18.90
C LEU A 490 -11.59 12.22 20.07
N CYS A 491 -10.86 11.15 20.41
CA CYS A 491 -9.91 11.14 21.52
C CYS A 491 -8.76 12.13 21.31
N ILE A 492 -8.22 12.21 20.09
CA ILE A 492 -7.10 13.10 19.76
C ILE A 492 -7.52 14.57 19.81
N ILE A 493 -8.67 14.94 19.23
CA ILE A 493 -9.16 16.33 19.27
C ILE A 493 -9.43 16.76 20.72
N ALA A 494 -10.06 15.89 21.52
CA ALA A 494 -10.30 16.18 22.94
C ALA A 494 -8.99 16.34 23.72
N LEU A 495 -7.98 15.51 23.44
CA LEU A 495 -6.67 15.60 24.06
C LEU A 495 -5.93 16.88 23.66
N ILE A 496 -5.97 17.28 22.39
CA ILE A 496 -5.39 18.54 21.92
C ILE A 496 -6.06 19.72 22.63
N GLY A 497 -7.39 19.74 22.71
CA GLY A 497 -8.12 20.80 23.43
C GLY A 497 -7.75 20.86 24.93
N LEU A 498 -7.53 19.71 25.58
CA LEU A 498 -7.03 19.67 26.96
C LEU A 498 -5.60 20.26 27.05
N ILE A 499 -4.70 19.87 26.16
CA ILE A 499 -3.33 20.38 26.13
C ILE A 499 -3.32 21.89 25.88
N ASP A 500 -4.11 22.38 24.91
CA ASP A 500 -4.21 23.81 24.61
C ASP A 500 -4.77 24.59 25.79
N GLY A 501 -5.77 24.05 26.49
CA GLY A 501 -6.30 24.66 27.71
C GLY A 501 -5.25 24.78 28.82
N LEU A 502 -4.45 23.73 29.02
CA LEU A 502 -3.35 23.73 30.01
C LEU A 502 -2.20 24.66 29.60
N LEU A 503 -1.80 24.64 28.32
CA LEU A 503 -0.77 25.51 27.78
C LEU A 503 -1.18 26.98 27.81
N THR A 504 -2.44 27.28 27.50
CA THR A 504 -2.98 28.64 27.58
C THR A 504 -2.97 29.13 29.02
N TRP A 505 -3.42 28.31 29.98
CA TRP A 505 -3.35 28.64 31.40
C TRP A 505 -1.90 28.89 31.85
N TRP A 506 -0.97 28.02 31.46
CA TRP A 506 0.45 28.13 31.81
C TRP A 506 1.14 29.33 31.14
N GLY A 507 0.86 29.58 29.86
CA GLY A 507 1.38 30.71 29.10
C GLY A 507 0.89 32.05 29.66
N ARG A 508 -0.39 32.13 30.03
CA ARG A 508 -0.96 33.32 30.68
C ARG A 508 -0.33 33.59 32.05
N TYR A 509 0.02 32.54 32.80
CA TYR A 509 0.79 32.71 34.05
C TYR A 509 2.18 33.33 33.81
N LEU A 510 2.78 33.11 32.64
CA LEU A 510 4.06 33.69 32.21
C LEU A 510 3.92 34.99 31.41
N SER A 511 2.75 35.63 31.44
CA SER A 511 2.44 36.85 30.69
C SER A 511 2.48 36.72 29.16
N ILE A 512 2.31 35.51 28.62
CA ILE A 512 2.15 35.25 27.18
C ILE A 512 0.65 35.26 26.88
N HIS A 513 0.18 36.32 26.21
CA HIS A 513 -1.25 36.58 26.01
C HIS A 513 -1.65 36.85 24.55
N ASP A 514 -0.70 37.15 23.66
CA ASP A 514 -1.02 37.51 22.28
C ASP A 514 0.08 37.05 21.31
N PRO A 515 -0.09 35.90 20.61
CA PRO A 515 -1.20 34.95 20.72
C PRO A 515 -1.12 34.08 21.99
N ASP A 516 -2.25 33.45 22.36
CA ASP A 516 -2.29 32.44 23.43
C ASP A 516 -1.33 31.28 23.10
N LEU A 517 -0.69 30.72 24.14
CA LEU A 517 0.21 29.58 23.98
C LEU A 517 -0.61 28.31 23.75
N THR A 518 -0.63 27.81 22.51
CA THR A 518 -1.27 26.55 22.16
C THR A 518 -0.27 25.55 21.59
N LEU A 519 -0.66 24.28 21.53
CA LEU A 519 0.12 23.23 20.91
C LEU A 519 0.37 23.55 19.44
N GLU A 520 -0.61 24.12 18.74
CA GLU A 520 -0.43 24.54 17.35
C GLU A 520 0.64 25.60 17.20
N LEU A 521 0.66 26.61 18.07
CA LEU A 521 1.69 27.65 18.01
C LEU A 521 3.09 27.05 18.20
N ILE A 522 3.26 26.15 19.16
CA ILE A 522 4.53 25.46 19.43
C ILE A 522 4.96 24.64 18.21
N LEU A 523 4.05 23.82 17.69
CA LEU A 523 4.33 23.00 16.51
C LEU A 523 4.56 23.86 15.26
N GLY A 524 3.89 25.00 15.16
CA GLY A 524 4.08 26.01 14.12
C GLY A 524 5.50 26.53 14.10
N TYR A 525 6.05 26.92 15.25
CA TYR A 525 7.45 27.32 15.36
C TYR A 525 8.43 26.18 15.09
N LEU A 526 8.11 24.95 15.53
CA LEU A 526 8.95 23.77 15.28
C LEU A 526 9.00 23.41 13.79
N CYS A 527 7.87 23.51 13.10
CA CYS A 527 7.73 23.22 11.68
C CYS A 527 7.94 24.44 10.78
N TYR A 528 8.18 25.63 11.33
CA TYR A 528 8.49 26.85 10.57
C TYR A 528 9.68 26.67 9.60
N PRO A 529 10.82 26.06 10.00
CA PRO A 529 11.93 25.83 9.08
C PRO A 529 11.54 24.85 7.97
N VAL A 530 10.69 23.87 8.28
CA VAL A 530 10.19 22.89 7.31
C VAL A 530 9.30 23.59 6.28
N ALA A 531 8.37 24.44 6.72
CA ALA A 531 7.52 25.25 5.84
C ALA A 531 8.37 26.14 4.92
N PHE A 532 9.42 26.77 5.47
CA PHE A 532 10.35 27.55 4.68
C PHE A 532 11.04 26.70 3.59
N LEU A 533 11.57 25.54 3.95
CA LEU A 533 12.24 24.63 3.02
C LEU A 533 11.31 24.06 1.93
N MET A 534 10.00 24.01 2.16
CA MET A 534 9.04 23.65 1.12
C MET A 534 8.79 24.77 0.09
N GLY A 535 9.37 25.97 0.28
CA GLY A 535 9.21 27.11 -0.62
C GLY A 535 7.85 27.82 -0.48
N VAL A 536 7.30 27.80 0.74
CA VAL A 536 6.10 28.56 1.11
C VAL A 536 6.43 30.06 1.17
N PRO A 537 5.55 30.94 0.65
CA PRO A 537 5.63 32.39 0.82
C PRO A 537 5.90 32.82 2.26
N ARG A 538 6.74 33.85 2.45
CA ARG A 538 7.23 34.30 3.76
C ARG A 538 6.12 34.64 4.76
N GLY A 539 5.00 35.17 4.27
CA GLY A 539 3.85 35.55 5.09
C GLY A 539 3.07 34.37 5.68
N ASP A 540 3.22 33.16 5.13
CA ASP A 540 2.41 31.98 5.49
C ASP A 540 3.21 30.87 6.18
N LEU A 541 4.49 31.10 6.47
CA LEU A 541 5.40 30.09 7.03
C LEU A 541 4.89 29.49 8.34
N LEU A 542 4.43 30.34 9.26
CA LEU A 542 3.89 29.89 10.55
C LEU A 542 2.62 29.06 10.35
N ARG A 543 1.68 29.56 9.53
CA ARG A 543 0.39 28.90 9.24
C ARG A 543 0.58 27.51 8.62
N VAL A 544 1.48 27.39 7.64
CA VAL A 544 1.81 26.08 7.05
C VAL A 544 2.53 25.19 8.07
N GLY A 545 3.43 25.76 8.88
CA GLY A 545 4.09 25.04 9.97
C GLY A 545 3.08 24.45 10.96
N GLU A 546 2.07 25.20 11.36
CA GLU A 546 0.99 24.75 12.25
C GLU A 546 0.24 23.57 11.63
N LEU A 547 -0.16 23.66 10.36
CA LEU A 547 -0.87 22.58 9.66
C LEU A 547 -0.02 21.29 9.60
N VAL A 548 1.26 21.39 9.27
CA VAL A 548 2.18 20.23 9.24
C VAL A 548 2.34 19.64 10.65
N GLY A 549 2.45 20.49 11.67
CA GLY A 549 2.49 20.08 13.06
C GLY A 549 1.25 19.33 13.52
N VAL A 550 0.08 19.91 13.27
CA VAL A 550 -1.24 19.33 13.57
C VAL A 550 -1.40 17.99 12.86
N LYS A 551 -0.95 17.86 11.61
CA LYS A 551 -0.94 16.57 10.91
C LYS A 551 -0.19 15.50 11.70
N ILE A 552 1.05 15.80 12.11
CA ILE A 552 1.94 14.81 12.75
C ILE A 552 1.39 14.37 14.11
N VAL A 553 0.94 15.32 14.94
CA VAL A 553 0.49 15.02 16.31
C VAL A 553 -0.95 14.51 16.33
N ALA A 554 -1.82 15.10 15.51
CA ALA A 554 -3.23 14.76 15.45
C ALA A 554 -3.49 13.73 14.34
N ASN A 555 -3.71 14.25 13.13
CA ASN A 555 -3.89 13.53 11.87
C ASN A 555 -4.16 14.57 10.76
N GLU A 556 -4.09 14.11 9.53
CA GLU A 556 -4.36 14.87 8.32
C GLU A 556 -5.81 15.35 8.21
N PHE A 557 -6.80 14.62 8.75
CA PHE A 557 -8.21 15.05 8.76
C PHE A 557 -8.40 16.37 9.49
N VAL A 558 -7.86 16.48 10.71
CA VAL A 558 -7.93 17.70 11.52
C VAL A 558 -7.19 18.85 10.83
N ALA A 559 -6.07 18.56 10.18
CA ALA A 559 -5.31 19.56 9.44
C ALA A 559 -6.06 20.05 8.19
N TYR A 560 -6.69 19.16 7.41
CA TYR A 560 -7.50 19.55 6.26
C TYR A 560 -8.74 20.35 6.66
N ALA A 561 -9.45 19.93 7.71
CA ALA A 561 -10.58 20.68 8.24
C ALA A 561 -10.19 22.13 8.60
N ARG A 562 -8.99 22.33 9.16
CA ARG A 562 -8.45 23.67 9.44
C ARG A 562 -8.13 24.45 8.16
N LEU A 563 -7.54 23.80 7.17
CA LEU A 563 -7.14 24.44 5.91
C LEU A 563 -8.35 24.96 5.11
N VAL A 564 -9.48 24.25 5.17
CA VAL A 564 -10.63 24.48 4.28
C VAL A 564 -11.82 25.20 4.93
N ASP A 565 -11.91 25.28 6.26
CA ASP A 565 -13.01 25.93 6.98
C ASP A 565 -12.68 27.40 7.31
N PRO A 566 -13.11 28.37 6.48
CA PRO A 566 -12.78 29.79 6.69
C PRO A 566 -13.55 30.41 7.85
N GLU A 567 -14.70 29.85 8.24
CA GLU A 567 -15.53 30.39 9.32
C GLU A 567 -14.87 30.11 10.66
N LYS A 568 -14.36 28.89 10.84
CA LYS A 568 -13.70 28.48 12.07
C LYS A 568 -12.23 28.88 12.13
N TYR A 569 -11.54 28.93 10.97
CA TYR A 569 -10.12 29.22 10.88
C TYR A 569 -9.78 30.27 9.81
N PRO A 570 -10.20 31.54 10.00
CA PRO A 570 -10.01 32.62 9.02
C PRO A 570 -8.54 32.88 8.68
N GLN A 571 -7.61 32.55 9.57
CA GLN A 571 -6.17 32.70 9.34
C GLN A 571 -5.66 31.86 8.17
N TYR A 572 -6.22 30.67 7.92
CA TYR A 572 -5.80 29.82 6.80
C TYR A 572 -6.50 30.22 5.49
N ALA A 573 -7.68 30.83 5.58
CA ALA A 573 -8.38 31.39 4.43
C ALA A 573 -7.58 32.49 3.72
N ALA A 574 -6.86 33.31 4.50
CA ALA A 574 -6.03 34.42 4.01
C ALA A 574 -4.69 33.98 3.37
N MET A 575 -4.35 32.69 3.41
CA MET A 575 -3.09 32.19 2.82
C MET A 575 -3.06 32.34 1.30
N ALA A 576 -1.86 32.58 0.78
CA ALA A 576 -1.62 32.60 -0.67
C ALA A 576 -2.01 31.24 -1.28
N VAL A 577 -2.48 31.29 -2.52
CA VAL A 577 -2.90 30.11 -3.29
C VAL A 577 -1.79 29.06 -3.36
N ARG A 578 -0.56 29.50 -3.64
CA ARG A 578 0.64 28.65 -3.60
C ARG A 578 0.81 27.95 -2.24
N SER A 579 0.63 28.67 -1.13
CA SER A 579 0.76 28.12 0.22
C SER A 579 -0.28 27.03 0.50
N LYS A 580 -1.54 27.26 0.09
CA LYS A 580 -2.62 26.28 0.24
C LYS A 580 -2.33 25.00 -0.55
N LEU A 581 -1.79 25.12 -1.76
CA LEU A 581 -1.44 23.97 -2.59
C LEU A 581 -0.26 23.20 -1.99
N ILE A 582 0.82 23.87 -1.58
CA ILE A 582 1.96 23.22 -0.90
C ILE A 582 1.50 22.52 0.38
N ALA A 583 0.67 23.18 1.19
CA ALA A 583 0.08 22.58 2.38
C ALA A 583 -0.75 21.33 2.01
N THR A 584 -1.56 21.38 0.95
CA THR A 584 -2.36 20.23 0.50
C THR A 584 -1.50 19.00 0.21
N TYR A 585 -0.36 19.16 -0.48
CA TYR A 585 0.60 18.07 -0.70
C TYR A 585 1.30 17.63 0.59
N ALA A 586 1.70 18.58 1.46
CA ALA A 586 2.37 18.27 2.71
C ALA A 586 1.48 17.49 3.68
N LEU A 587 0.17 17.74 3.65
CA LEU A 587 -0.84 17.07 4.45
C LEU A 587 -1.24 15.70 3.90
N CYS A 588 -1.00 15.43 2.62
CA CYS A 588 -1.48 14.23 1.93
C CYS A 588 -0.67 12.97 2.30
N GLY A 589 -0.88 12.44 3.50
CA GLY A 589 -0.44 11.11 3.92
C GLY A 589 -0.73 10.81 5.38
N PHE A 590 -0.84 9.54 5.74
CA PHE A 590 -1.15 9.05 7.10
C PHE A 590 0.01 9.18 8.10
N GLY A 591 1.02 9.99 7.83
CA GLY A 591 2.16 10.20 8.71
C GLY A 591 1.78 10.95 9.99
N ASN A 592 1.20 10.24 10.95
CA ASN A 592 0.80 10.74 12.26
C ASN A 592 0.93 9.67 13.36
N ILE A 593 0.91 10.09 14.63
CA ILE A 593 1.10 9.20 15.80
C ILE A 593 -0.03 8.16 15.91
N GLY A 594 -1.28 8.53 15.59
CA GLY A 594 -2.41 7.60 15.61
C GLY A 594 -2.26 6.45 14.61
N SER A 595 -1.85 6.79 13.39
CA SER A 595 -1.57 5.83 12.31
C SER A 595 -0.40 4.91 12.64
N LEU A 596 0.57 5.37 13.42
CA LEU A 596 1.66 4.51 13.90
C LEU A 596 1.11 3.37 14.76
N GLY A 597 0.15 3.66 15.64
CA GLY A 597 -0.56 2.61 16.40
C GLY A 597 -1.33 1.65 15.51
N ILE A 598 -2.04 2.17 14.50
CA ILE A 598 -2.81 1.36 13.55
C ILE A 598 -1.88 0.41 12.77
N GLN A 599 -0.78 0.90 12.20
CA GLN A 599 0.14 0.06 11.44
C GLN A 599 0.84 -1.00 12.30
N ILE A 600 1.26 -0.65 13.53
CA ILE A 600 1.82 -1.64 14.47
C ILE A 600 0.78 -2.72 14.74
N GLY A 601 -0.48 -2.34 15.00
CA GLY A 601 -1.57 -3.28 15.23
C GLY A 601 -1.80 -4.21 14.05
N VAL A 602 -1.95 -3.67 12.84
CA VAL A 602 -2.22 -4.46 11.62
C VAL A 602 -1.07 -5.40 11.30
N LEU A 603 0.18 -4.91 11.26
CA LEU A 603 1.34 -5.75 10.93
C LEU A 603 1.61 -6.81 12.01
N SER A 604 1.35 -6.50 13.28
CA SER A 604 1.47 -7.47 14.37
C SER A 604 0.36 -8.53 14.32
N GLN A 605 -0.83 -8.20 13.83
CA GLN A 605 -1.90 -9.19 13.61
C GLN A 605 -1.61 -10.08 12.40
N ILE A 606 -0.99 -9.52 11.36
CA ILE A 606 -0.54 -10.26 10.17
C ILE A 606 0.52 -11.30 10.52
N SER A 607 1.53 -10.88 11.29
CA SER A 607 2.65 -11.73 11.67
C SER A 607 3.03 -11.48 13.12
N PRO A 608 2.35 -12.12 14.10
CA PRO A 608 2.61 -11.93 15.53
C PRO A 608 4.08 -12.17 15.92
N SER A 609 4.73 -13.12 15.23
CA SER A 609 6.16 -13.46 15.40
C SER A 609 7.11 -12.30 15.05
N ARG A 610 6.68 -11.32 14.26
CA ARG A 610 7.47 -10.17 13.81
C ARG A 610 7.05 -8.84 14.46
N SER A 611 6.12 -8.87 15.43
CA SER A 611 5.64 -7.68 16.15
C SER A 611 6.78 -6.83 16.75
N GLY A 612 7.81 -7.48 17.29
CA GLY A 612 9.01 -6.80 17.83
C GLY A 612 9.80 -6.02 16.76
N ASP A 613 9.90 -6.56 15.54
CA ASP A 613 10.57 -5.86 14.44
C ASP A 613 9.78 -4.66 13.96
N VAL A 614 8.47 -4.83 13.79
CA VAL A 614 7.53 -3.76 13.41
C VAL A 614 7.63 -2.61 14.40
N SER A 615 7.54 -2.90 15.70
CA SER A 615 7.63 -1.88 16.75
C SER A 615 8.98 -1.16 16.75
N ARG A 616 10.09 -1.87 16.47
CA ARG A 616 11.44 -1.31 16.45
C ARG A 616 11.64 -0.30 15.32
N VAL A 617 10.98 -0.48 14.18
CA VAL A 617 11.12 0.42 13.02
C VAL A 617 9.99 1.44 12.88
N ALA A 618 8.93 1.36 13.69
CA ALA A 618 7.73 2.18 13.57
C ALA A 618 8.00 3.70 13.60
N VAL A 619 8.79 4.19 14.55
CA VAL A 619 9.08 5.63 14.65
C VAL A 619 9.96 6.09 13.48
N SER A 620 10.94 5.28 13.07
CA SER A 620 11.80 5.59 11.92
C SER A 620 11.00 5.66 10.62
N SER A 621 10.08 4.72 10.41
CA SER A 621 9.21 4.67 9.23
C SER A 621 8.20 5.80 9.22
N LEU A 622 7.63 6.19 10.37
CA LEU A 622 6.76 7.37 10.50
C LEU A 622 7.48 8.65 10.06
N ILE A 623 8.66 8.92 10.62
CA ILE A 623 9.46 10.11 10.26
C ILE A 623 9.80 10.08 8.77
N THR A 624 10.17 8.92 8.24
CA THR A 624 10.50 8.76 6.82
C THR A 624 9.28 8.98 5.91
N GLY A 625 8.10 8.52 6.33
CA GLY A 625 6.85 8.74 5.61
C GLY A 625 6.43 10.21 5.58
N VAL A 626 6.57 10.91 6.71
CA VAL A 626 6.36 12.36 6.78
C VAL A 626 7.33 13.08 5.84
N LEU A 627 8.63 12.77 5.90
CA LEU A 627 9.63 13.37 5.00
C LEU A 627 9.37 13.03 3.52
N SER A 628 8.77 11.88 3.23
CA SER A 628 8.32 11.51 1.87
C SER A 628 7.18 12.41 1.38
N THR A 629 6.17 12.66 2.21
CA THR A 629 5.10 13.62 1.87
C THR A 629 5.62 15.05 1.72
N LEU A 630 6.58 15.45 2.58
CA LEU A 630 7.21 16.76 2.48
C LEU A 630 8.05 16.90 1.21
N SER A 631 8.72 15.83 0.75
CA SER A 631 9.44 15.88 -0.54
C SER A 631 8.48 16.05 -1.72
N SER A 632 7.30 15.41 -1.69
CA SER A 632 6.24 15.64 -2.69
C SER A 632 5.76 17.09 -2.67
N ALA A 633 5.56 17.67 -1.48
CA ALA A 633 5.17 19.07 -1.33
C ALA A 633 6.24 20.04 -1.83
N THR A 634 7.51 19.76 -1.55
CA THR A 634 8.64 20.53 -2.06
C THR A 634 8.73 20.48 -3.59
N ILE A 635 8.48 19.31 -4.20
CA ILE A 635 8.44 19.17 -5.67
C ILE A 635 7.24 19.90 -6.26
N ALA A 636 6.08 19.87 -5.60
CA ALA A 636 4.94 20.70 -6.00
C ALA A 636 5.34 22.19 -5.95
N GLY A 637 5.98 22.64 -4.86
CA GLY A 637 6.55 23.98 -4.73
C GLY A 637 7.48 24.38 -5.88
N LEU A 638 8.26 23.45 -6.42
CA LEU A 638 9.12 23.70 -7.59
C LEU A 638 8.33 23.94 -8.89
N LEU A 639 7.22 23.23 -9.09
CA LEU A 639 6.59 23.06 -10.40
C LEU A 639 5.30 23.86 -10.61
N ILE A 640 4.66 24.34 -9.54
CA ILE A 640 3.39 25.08 -9.60
C ILE A 640 3.54 26.34 -10.45
N THR A 641 2.86 26.42 -11.58
CA THR A 641 2.89 27.61 -12.46
C THR A 641 1.51 28.22 -12.63
N ASP A 642 0.48 27.40 -12.84
CA ASP A 642 -0.91 27.82 -12.99
C ASP A 642 -1.71 27.47 -11.74
N GLN A 643 -1.85 28.44 -10.85
CA GLN A 643 -2.37 28.16 -9.52
C GLN A 643 -3.91 28.16 -9.44
N GLY A 644 -4.59 28.80 -10.40
CA GLY A 644 -6.06 28.85 -10.47
C GLY A 644 -6.68 27.51 -10.84
N LYS A 645 -5.98 26.70 -11.66
CA LYS A 645 -6.44 25.38 -12.10
C LYS A 645 -6.63 24.35 -10.98
N PHE A 646 -5.93 24.50 -9.87
CA PHE A 646 -5.93 23.53 -8.76
C PHE A 646 -6.82 23.94 -7.59
N ILE A 647 -7.46 25.11 -7.66
CA ILE A 647 -8.31 25.68 -6.61
C ILE A 647 -9.79 25.71 -7.01
N SER A 648 -10.12 25.60 -8.31
CA SER A 648 -11.52 25.54 -8.73
C SER A 648 -12.19 24.27 -8.19
N VAL A 649 -13.03 24.46 -7.16
CA VAL A 649 -14.06 23.52 -6.72
C VAL A 649 -15.21 23.54 -7.73
#